data_AF-A0AAJ7WWE2-F1
#
_entry.id   AF-A0AAJ7WWE2-F1
#
_cell.length_a   1.000
_cell.length_b   1.000
_cell.length_c   1.000
_cell.angle_alpha   90.00
_cell.angle_beta   90.00
_cell.angle_gamma   90.00
#
_symmetry.space_group_name_H-M   'P 1'
#
loop_
_entity.id
_entity.type
_entity.pdbx_description
1 polymer ?
#
loop_
_entity_poly.entity_id
_entity_poly.type
_entity_poly.pdbx_seq_one_letter_code
_entity_poly.pdbx_strand_id
1 'polypeptide(L)'
;MGYASALRSVSVAQLGTLLLHLLLLLPNGDASPYFNRLLLHSRIRGRSEGANTCAVQQIDGTSKRYFSSCKSWYQKKICGKPTTVSYECCPGFISIEGEKGCPAIAPLSNVFRTLETVDATATQEYSQRAELRGELDGHATVTYFAPQNEGWTELPTEVLDALVSNVNRELRNALYYHMVNRRLLASDLKHGSTLTSMYEKLGVMVHHYPNGIITVNCARLLKPNNLATNGVVHVIDRVIAPPSTNLRQILESDDNLATLRAAVAEAGLLDDLEKDGAVTFFAPTNEAFEKLPTEVLQRILSDPIALKALLNNHMVDSLQCSEAVLSNSNLETLEGTPLTVGCDGDKLTLNGKAIVTKKDVLARNGVVHLIDDVLVPNSAKSVFELADSAGVTSFIDMFAEAGLKGSLKPGEAYTLLAPKNEAFSDTTIFELSDDIAELLKNHVIKGQVSLYQLYNGQELETLGGKKIRIFIYRKAICIENSCVSTMGKEGRLGILHVINKLIHVPERSFLEILQADRRFSTLVELIRTAGLTEKLRSAGRLTLFAPTNEAFAALPKAELNRLKGNPKELEALLNFHLASEVLVSGGIVGGAKNVLRTLHGGLLEIESSKDGSVLVNGKKVVESDLMATSGAIHIISGVMTPTSATSNKFGLSKSSITSGSTRVGGRTKIIDGGSTLSKTGTMVSRTTVVDGDGGISEDTFSQLQSGGTRVSKVNKVVKPSSHKKTTVKKTITNADGTTSTQTFTLEGDDIEGQIRRLSQPSK
;
A
#
# COMPACT_ATOMS: atom_id res chain seq x y z
N MET A 1 11.03 -35.46 62.98
CA MET A 1 9.84 -35.10 63.78
C MET A 1 9.14 -33.91 63.12
N GLY A 2 7.91 -34.11 62.63
CA GLY A 2 6.87 -33.09 62.47
C GLY A 2 7.08 -31.90 61.51
N TYR A 3 6.99 -32.11 60.20
CA TYR A 3 6.55 -31.08 59.25
C TYR A 3 5.32 -31.60 58.48
N ALA A 4 4.16 -31.58 59.14
CA ALA A 4 2.87 -31.83 58.51
C ALA A 4 1.73 -31.34 59.42
N SER A 5 1.42 -30.04 59.41
CA SER A 5 0.06 -29.51 59.68
C SER A 5 0.06 -27.97 59.82
N ALA A 6 0.07 -27.24 58.70
CA ALA A 6 -0.41 -25.85 58.68
C ALA A 6 -0.70 -25.38 57.23
N LEU A 7 -1.40 -26.21 56.45
CA LEU A 7 -2.00 -25.80 55.18
C LEU A 7 -3.44 -26.30 55.13
N ARG A 8 -4.31 -25.65 55.91
CA ARG A 8 -5.75 -25.68 55.70
C ARG A 8 -6.30 -24.27 55.93
N SER A 9 -7.21 -23.91 55.03
CA SER A 9 -8.00 -22.68 54.94
C SER A 9 -7.27 -21.38 54.60
N VAL A 10 -6.79 -21.27 53.36
CA VAL A 10 -6.91 -19.99 52.63
C VAL A 10 -8.20 -20.11 51.83
N SER A 11 -9.19 -19.29 52.18
CA SER A 11 -10.46 -19.22 51.47
C SER A 11 -10.23 -18.83 50.00
N VAL A 12 -11.03 -19.40 49.08
CA VAL A 12 -11.06 -18.99 47.66
C VAL A 12 -11.27 -17.47 47.51
N ALA A 13 -11.89 -16.82 48.51
CA ALA A 13 -12.03 -15.37 48.57
C ALA A 13 -10.72 -14.60 48.82
N GLN A 14 -9.75 -15.19 49.54
CA GLN A 14 -8.43 -14.58 49.83
C GLN A 14 -7.45 -14.72 48.65
N LEU A 15 -7.53 -15.82 47.89
CA LEU A 15 -6.82 -15.95 46.60
C LEU A 15 -7.40 -15.02 45.54
N GLY A 16 -8.73 -14.82 45.54
CA GLY A 16 -9.41 -13.85 44.68
C GLY A 16 -9.01 -12.39 44.96
N THR A 17 -8.83 -12.01 46.23
CA THR A 17 -8.41 -10.64 46.59
C THR A 17 -6.93 -10.39 46.32
N LEU A 18 -6.06 -11.40 46.47
CA LEU A 18 -4.64 -11.28 46.11
C LEU A 18 -4.46 -11.20 44.58
N LEU A 19 -5.24 -11.95 43.79
CA LEU A 19 -5.24 -11.84 42.33
C LEU A 19 -5.84 -10.50 41.87
N LEU A 20 -6.87 -9.99 42.55
CA LEU A 20 -7.48 -8.69 42.24
C LEU A 20 -6.53 -7.51 42.58
N HIS A 21 -5.72 -7.63 43.64
CA HIS A 21 -4.68 -6.65 43.97
C HIS A 21 -3.44 -6.76 43.07
N LEU A 22 -3.11 -7.96 42.55
CA LEU A 22 -2.04 -8.14 41.56
C LEU A 22 -2.47 -7.71 40.15
N LEU A 23 -3.75 -7.83 39.80
CA LEU A 23 -4.34 -7.29 38.57
C LEU A 23 -4.54 -5.76 38.59
N LEU A 24 -4.60 -5.15 39.78
CA LEU A 24 -4.56 -3.69 39.96
C LEU A 24 -3.13 -3.10 39.94
N LEU A 25 -2.09 -3.95 39.91
CA LEU A 25 -0.69 -3.56 39.72
C LEU A 25 -0.16 -3.82 38.30
N LEU A 26 -1.00 -4.36 37.40
CA LEU A 26 -0.73 -4.22 35.98
C LEU A 26 -0.96 -2.75 35.64
N PRO A 27 0.02 -2.04 35.03
CA PRO A 27 -0.27 -0.73 34.50
C PRO A 27 -1.46 -0.91 33.57
N ASN A 28 -2.57 -0.22 33.90
CA ASN A 28 -3.63 0.04 32.95
C ASN A 28 -2.94 0.43 31.64
N GLY A 29 -3.44 -0.06 30.51
CA GLY A 29 -2.92 0.25 29.18
C GLY A 29 -3.09 1.73 28.84
N ASP A 30 -2.46 2.61 29.60
CA ASP A 30 -2.15 3.96 29.21
C ASP A 30 -1.11 3.83 28.12
N ALA A 31 -1.44 4.35 26.94
CA ALA A 31 -0.52 4.48 25.83
C ALA A 31 0.63 5.39 26.27
N SER A 32 1.62 4.82 26.96
CA SER A 32 2.85 5.53 27.31
C SER A 32 3.41 6.11 26.02
N PRO A 33 3.65 7.45 25.94
CA PRO A 33 4.16 8.11 24.76
C PRO A 33 5.30 7.31 24.14
N TYR A 34 5.34 7.18 22.81
CA TYR A 34 6.31 6.31 22.12
C TYR A 34 7.75 6.54 22.62
N PHE A 35 8.10 7.79 22.88
CA PHE A 35 9.38 8.20 23.46
C PHE A 35 9.71 7.48 24.79
N ASN A 36 8.76 7.31 25.70
CA ASN A 36 8.98 6.61 26.98
C ASN A 36 9.34 5.13 26.77
N ARG A 37 8.75 4.48 25.75
CA ARG A 37 9.12 3.11 25.37
C ARG A 37 10.56 3.06 24.84
N LEU A 38 10.95 4.07 24.07
CA LEU A 38 12.32 4.22 23.56
C LEU A 38 13.33 4.40 24.69
N LEU A 39 13.05 5.27 25.64
CA LEU A 39 13.87 5.47 26.84
C LEU A 39 13.96 4.20 27.70
N LEU A 40 12.85 3.49 27.89
CA LEU A 40 12.85 2.22 28.63
C LEU A 40 13.80 1.20 27.96
N HIS A 41 13.71 1.04 26.63
CA HIS A 41 14.62 0.18 25.89
C HIS A 41 16.07 0.65 25.96
N SER A 42 16.31 1.96 25.86
CA SER A 42 17.65 2.55 26.01
C SER A 42 18.27 2.24 27.37
N ARG A 43 17.49 2.35 28.46
CA ARG A 43 17.93 2.01 29.83
C ARG A 43 18.21 0.52 30.01
N ILE A 44 17.39 -0.34 29.43
CA ILE A 44 17.63 -1.80 29.46
C ILE A 44 18.97 -2.13 28.80
N ARG A 45 19.30 -1.48 27.68
CA ARG A 45 20.55 -1.68 26.95
C ARG A 45 21.77 -1.07 27.66
N GLY A 46 21.59 0.06 28.35
CA GLY A 46 22.64 0.70 29.15
C GLY A 46 22.90 0.03 30.49
N ARG A 47 22.11 -0.98 30.89
CA ARG A 47 22.18 -1.62 32.21
C ARG A 47 23.56 -2.24 32.52
N SER A 48 24.30 -2.68 31.51
CA SER A 48 25.67 -3.21 31.71
C SER A 48 26.67 -2.14 32.14
N GLU A 49 26.41 -0.88 31.76
CA GLU A 49 27.30 0.26 32.01
C GLU A 49 27.06 0.92 33.36
N GLY A 50 25.96 0.58 34.05
CA GLY A 50 25.70 0.97 35.42
C GLY A 50 24.25 1.36 35.66
N ALA A 51 23.95 1.82 36.89
CA ALA A 51 22.60 2.23 37.25
C ALA A 51 22.19 3.48 36.46
N ASN A 52 20.94 3.52 35.97
CA ASN A 52 20.35 4.67 35.27
C ASN A 52 21.17 5.18 34.06
N THR A 53 21.94 4.31 33.43
CA THR A 53 22.65 4.59 32.18
C THR A 53 21.76 4.25 30.98
N CYS A 54 21.73 5.14 29.99
CA CYS A 54 20.98 5.02 28.76
C CYS A 54 21.93 4.86 27.57
N ALA A 55 21.61 3.92 26.68
CA ALA A 55 22.35 3.73 25.43
C ALA A 55 21.82 4.67 24.34
N VAL A 56 22.73 5.36 23.66
CA VAL A 56 22.42 6.38 22.64
C VAL A 56 23.21 6.05 21.37
N GLN A 57 22.56 6.16 20.21
CA GLN A 57 23.23 6.00 18.92
C GLN A 57 23.69 7.36 18.41
N GLN A 58 24.96 7.47 18.07
CA GLN A 58 25.53 8.62 17.36
C GLN A 58 25.78 8.24 15.91
N ILE A 59 25.38 9.08 14.97
CA ILE A 59 25.71 8.89 13.55
C ILE A 59 27.20 9.18 13.36
N ASP A 60 27.94 8.22 12.79
CA ASP A 60 29.39 8.33 12.63
C ASP A 60 29.75 9.56 11.79
N GLY A 61 30.74 10.33 12.25
CA GLY A 61 31.17 11.57 11.60
C GLY A 61 30.28 12.80 11.87
N THR A 62 29.25 12.67 12.72
CA THR A 62 28.38 13.79 13.10
C THR A 62 28.26 13.90 14.62
N SER A 63 27.75 15.04 15.11
CA SER A 63 27.35 15.22 16.51
C SER A 63 25.92 14.72 16.81
N LYS A 64 25.18 14.22 15.79
CA LYS A 64 23.76 13.86 15.94
C LYS A 64 23.58 12.56 16.72
N ARG A 65 22.84 12.66 17.82
CA ARG A 65 22.56 11.57 18.76
C ARG A 65 21.07 11.25 18.86
N TYR A 66 20.74 9.97 18.99
CA TYR A 66 19.38 9.45 19.00
C TYR A 66 19.19 8.35 20.03
N PHE A 67 18.10 8.45 20.80
CA PHE A 67 17.42 7.26 21.29
C PHE A 67 16.78 6.59 20.09
N SER A 68 17.02 5.30 19.88
CA SER A 68 16.64 4.65 18.63
C SER A 68 15.66 3.51 18.81
N SER A 69 14.86 3.30 17.75
CA SER A 69 13.95 2.16 17.66
C SER A 69 14.71 0.83 17.68
N CYS A 70 14.02 -0.27 17.98
CA CYS A 70 14.62 -1.60 17.86
C CYS A 70 15.15 -1.89 16.45
N LYS A 71 14.46 -1.42 15.39
CA LYS A 71 14.87 -1.64 13.99
C LYS A 71 16.22 -0.97 13.69
N SER A 72 16.35 0.32 13.97
CA SER A 72 17.59 1.09 13.77
C SER A 72 18.75 0.53 14.59
N TRP A 73 18.45 0.08 15.82
CA TRP A 73 19.44 -0.55 16.68
C TRP A 73 20.02 -1.85 16.09
N TYR A 74 19.16 -2.76 15.62
CA TYR A 74 19.61 -4.02 15.01
C TYR A 74 20.34 -3.79 13.67
N GLN A 75 19.92 -2.79 12.90
CA GLN A 75 20.57 -2.45 11.62
C GLN A 75 21.84 -1.61 11.79
N LYS A 76 22.08 -1.06 13.00
CA LYS A 76 23.19 -0.15 13.33
C LYS A 76 23.36 1.02 12.34
N LYS A 77 22.25 1.46 11.73
CA LYS A 77 22.24 2.55 10.75
C LYS A 77 21.09 3.52 11.00
N ILE A 78 21.35 4.79 10.72
CA ILE A 78 20.36 5.88 10.65
C ILE A 78 20.66 6.67 9.37
N CYS A 79 19.65 6.93 8.55
CA CYS A 79 19.80 7.60 7.25
C CYS A 79 20.92 6.98 6.37
N GLY A 80 20.98 5.65 6.34
CA GLY A 80 21.99 4.90 5.58
C GLY A 80 23.42 4.92 6.16
N LYS A 81 23.72 5.81 7.12
CA LYS A 81 25.03 5.95 7.74
C LYS A 81 25.19 5.00 8.95
N PRO A 82 26.39 4.44 9.16
CA PRO A 82 26.67 3.65 10.35
C PRO A 82 26.57 4.49 11.62
N THR A 83 26.32 3.81 12.73
CA THR A 83 26.17 4.45 14.04
C THR A 83 27.01 3.74 15.08
N THR A 84 27.64 4.55 15.94
CA THR A 84 28.32 4.09 17.14
C THR A 84 27.40 4.22 18.34
N VAL A 85 27.47 3.26 19.26
CA VAL A 85 26.72 3.32 20.52
C VAL A 85 27.59 4.00 21.57
N SER A 86 27.06 5.08 22.15
CA SER A 86 27.58 5.72 23.34
C SER A 86 26.63 5.50 24.52
N TYR A 87 27.13 5.75 25.72
CA TYR A 87 26.37 5.59 26.96
C TYR A 87 26.44 6.89 27.75
N GLU A 88 25.28 7.37 28.19
CA GLU A 88 25.15 8.59 28.97
C GLU A 88 24.11 8.39 30.07
N CYS A 89 24.05 9.32 31.02
CA CYS A 89 23.01 9.27 32.04
C CYS A 89 21.63 9.44 31.42
N CYS A 90 20.70 8.58 31.84
CA CYS A 90 19.30 8.78 31.48
C CYS A 90 18.81 10.14 32.02
N PRO A 91 17.83 10.78 31.36
CA PRO A 91 17.29 12.07 31.80
C PRO A 91 16.96 12.09 33.30
N GLY A 92 17.50 13.07 34.03
CA GLY A 92 17.32 13.26 35.48
C GLY A 92 18.36 12.60 36.39
N PHE A 93 19.32 11.85 35.84
CA PHE A 93 20.38 11.19 36.61
C PHE A 93 21.76 11.78 36.28
N ILE A 94 22.69 11.67 37.23
CA ILE A 94 24.08 12.14 37.10
C ILE A 94 25.06 11.04 37.52
N SER A 95 26.25 11.06 36.94
CA SER A 95 27.36 10.21 37.37
C SER A 95 28.01 10.79 38.63
N ILE A 96 28.59 9.89 39.43
CA ILE A 96 29.45 10.24 40.57
C ILE A 96 30.85 9.75 40.25
N GLU A 97 31.86 10.58 40.48
CA GLU A 97 33.25 10.21 40.27
C GLU A 97 33.61 8.96 41.09
N GLY A 98 34.16 7.94 40.42
CA GLY A 98 34.51 6.66 41.05
C GLY A 98 33.37 5.63 41.13
N GLU A 99 32.12 6.00 40.82
CA GLU A 99 30.99 5.05 40.76
C GLU A 99 30.60 4.72 39.31
N LYS A 100 30.16 3.47 39.09
CA LYS A 100 29.78 2.98 37.76
C LYS A 100 28.36 3.40 37.39
N GLY A 101 28.23 4.09 36.25
CA GLY A 101 26.95 4.56 35.70
C GLY A 101 26.50 5.89 36.30
N CYS A 102 25.20 6.03 36.54
CA CYS A 102 24.55 7.26 37.00
C CYS A 102 23.72 6.99 38.26
N PRO A 103 24.37 6.70 39.40
CA PRO A 103 23.71 6.26 40.62
C PRO A 103 22.91 7.38 41.31
N ALA A 104 23.24 8.66 41.04
CA ALA A 104 22.60 9.79 41.68
C ALA A 104 21.54 10.47 40.81
N ILE A 105 20.58 11.09 41.48
CA ILE A 105 19.56 11.95 40.87
C ILE A 105 20.08 13.38 40.93
N ALA A 106 19.95 14.12 39.83
CA ALA A 106 20.32 15.54 39.81
C ALA A 106 19.46 16.32 40.83
N PRO A 107 20.05 17.12 41.74
CA PRO A 107 19.26 17.95 42.64
C PRO A 107 18.45 18.97 41.82
N LEU A 108 17.19 19.16 42.20
CA LEU A 108 16.35 20.14 41.54
C LEU A 108 16.91 21.55 41.80
N SER A 109 17.20 22.25 40.72
CA SER A 109 17.51 23.68 40.73
C SER A 109 16.40 24.45 40.02
N ASN A 110 16.43 25.78 40.06
CA ASN A 110 15.52 26.58 39.24
C ASN A 110 15.81 26.42 37.74
N VAL A 111 14.92 26.92 36.88
CA VAL A 111 15.05 26.78 35.42
C VAL A 111 16.37 27.34 34.92
N PHE A 112 16.81 28.51 35.42
CA PHE A 112 18.06 29.14 34.98
C PHE A 112 19.30 28.28 35.24
N ARG A 113 19.43 27.68 36.43
CA ARG A 113 20.55 26.77 36.77
C ARG A 113 20.41 25.40 36.09
N THR A 114 19.18 24.98 35.80
CA THR A 114 18.94 23.72 35.09
C THR A 114 19.50 23.78 33.66
N LEU A 115 19.52 24.96 33.02
CA LEU A 115 20.15 25.16 31.70
C LEU A 115 21.62 24.72 31.68
N GLU A 116 22.39 25.06 32.71
CA GLU A 116 23.79 24.64 32.87
C GLU A 116 23.88 23.12 33.05
N THR A 117 23.02 22.55 33.90
CA THR A 117 23.00 21.10 34.19
C THR A 117 22.72 20.25 32.95
N VAL A 118 21.95 20.78 32.00
CA VAL A 118 21.62 20.09 30.74
C VAL A 118 22.56 20.41 29.58
N ASP A 119 23.61 21.20 29.83
CA ASP A 119 24.61 21.65 28.85
C ASP A 119 24.04 22.60 27.78
N ALA A 120 23.07 23.44 28.16
CA ALA A 120 22.54 24.53 27.34
C ALA A 120 23.11 25.89 27.81
N THR A 121 24.43 25.97 27.93
CA THR A 121 25.16 27.12 28.51
C THR A 121 25.02 28.39 27.66
N ALA A 122 24.97 28.29 26.34
CA ALA A 122 24.69 29.43 25.47
C ALA A 122 23.30 30.03 25.74
N THR A 123 22.27 29.17 25.86
CA THR A 123 20.91 29.61 26.22
C THR A 123 20.88 30.27 27.60
N GLN A 124 21.66 29.74 28.56
CA GLN A 124 21.79 30.34 29.89
C GLN A 124 22.41 31.74 29.84
N GLU A 125 23.53 31.89 29.12
CA GLU A 125 24.21 33.17 28.94
C GLU A 125 23.29 34.20 28.27
N TYR A 126 22.61 33.82 27.18
CA TYR A 126 21.66 34.69 26.50
C TYR A 126 20.47 35.06 27.38
N SER A 127 19.97 34.14 28.21
CA SER A 127 18.94 34.45 29.21
C SER A 127 19.42 35.47 30.24
N GLN A 128 20.68 35.39 30.65
CA GLN A 128 21.27 36.38 31.56
C GLN A 128 21.39 37.75 30.87
N ARG A 129 21.88 37.80 29.63
CA ARG A 129 22.05 39.02 28.85
C ARG A 129 20.72 39.70 28.51
N ALA A 130 19.63 38.93 28.35
CA ALA A 130 18.28 39.43 28.09
C ALA A 130 17.49 39.79 29.38
N GLU A 131 18.16 39.85 30.52
CA GLU A 131 17.57 40.17 31.83
C GLU A 131 16.41 39.22 32.24
N LEU A 132 16.49 37.94 31.85
CA LEU A 132 15.48 36.92 32.17
C LEU A 132 15.75 36.20 33.48
N ARG A 133 16.95 36.38 34.06
CA ARG A 133 17.37 35.65 35.26
C ARG A 133 16.39 35.83 36.43
N GLY A 134 15.88 37.04 36.67
CA GLY A 134 14.93 37.30 37.76
C GLY A 134 13.63 36.50 37.63
N GLU A 135 13.15 36.29 36.40
CA GLU A 135 11.95 35.50 36.12
C GLU A 135 12.22 34.00 36.23
N LEU A 136 13.35 33.54 35.70
CA LEU A 136 13.76 32.14 35.70
C LEU A 136 14.25 31.65 37.07
N ASP A 137 14.67 32.55 37.96
CA ASP A 137 14.96 32.27 39.37
C ASP A 137 13.70 32.40 40.26
N GLY A 138 12.62 33.01 39.75
CA GLY A 138 11.41 33.35 40.50
C GLY A 138 10.39 32.21 40.67
N HIS A 139 9.18 32.57 41.12
CA HIS A 139 8.10 31.61 41.44
C HIS A 139 7.24 31.19 40.24
N ALA A 140 7.42 31.82 39.07
CA ALA A 140 6.64 31.50 37.88
C ALA A 140 6.95 30.08 37.39
N THR A 141 5.92 29.31 37.03
CA THR A 141 6.11 27.96 36.50
C THR A 141 6.35 28.02 34.99
N VAL A 142 7.53 27.61 34.52
CA VAL A 142 7.94 27.74 33.11
C VAL A 142 8.30 26.38 32.49
N THR A 143 7.90 26.16 31.24
CA THR A 143 8.53 25.18 30.35
C THR A 143 9.46 25.93 29.41
N TYR A 144 10.74 25.59 29.41
CA TYR A 144 11.75 26.20 28.53
C TYR A 144 12.22 25.17 27.50
N PHE A 145 11.91 25.39 26.23
CA PHE A 145 12.52 24.69 25.11
C PHE A 145 13.89 25.30 24.80
N ALA A 146 14.94 24.88 25.50
CA ALA A 146 16.26 25.47 25.42
C ALA A 146 17.05 24.94 24.21
N PRO A 147 17.46 25.77 23.25
CA PRO A 147 18.38 25.32 22.19
C PRO A 147 19.69 24.84 22.80
N GLN A 148 20.24 23.75 22.25
CA GLN A 148 21.61 23.32 22.52
C GLN A 148 22.62 24.38 22.03
N ASN A 149 23.86 24.29 22.49
CA ASN A 149 24.90 25.25 22.13
C ASN A 149 25.15 25.29 20.61
N GLU A 150 25.19 24.13 19.97
CA GLU A 150 25.35 24.00 18.52
C GLU A 150 24.21 24.69 17.76
N GLY A 151 22.99 24.65 18.31
CA GLY A 151 21.81 25.27 17.71
C GLY A 151 21.92 26.79 17.59
N TRP A 152 22.65 27.45 18.50
CA TRP A 152 22.97 28.88 18.40
C TRP A 152 24.08 29.14 17.37
N THR A 153 25.07 28.26 17.27
CA THR A 153 26.17 28.38 16.30
C THR A 153 25.75 28.11 14.87
N GLU A 154 24.66 27.36 14.66
CA GLU A 154 24.08 27.07 13.35
C GLU A 154 23.21 28.22 12.80
N LEU A 155 22.92 29.25 13.60
CA LEU A 155 22.22 30.44 13.10
C LEU A 155 23.09 31.19 12.08
N PRO A 156 22.49 31.76 11.01
CA PRO A 156 23.19 32.71 10.16
C PRO A 156 23.77 33.86 11.00
N THR A 157 25.00 34.27 10.70
CA THR A 157 25.72 35.31 11.46
C THR A 157 24.90 36.59 11.57
N GLU A 158 24.22 36.99 10.50
CA GLU A 158 23.39 38.20 10.45
C GLU A 158 22.20 38.11 11.42
N VAL A 159 21.61 36.93 11.54
CA VAL A 159 20.49 36.67 12.47
C VAL A 159 20.99 36.68 13.91
N LEU A 160 22.12 36.01 14.18
CA LEU A 160 22.70 36.00 15.51
C LEU A 160 23.09 37.42 15.95
N ASP A 161 23.75 38.19 15.08
CA ASP A 161 24.14 39.58 15.33
C ASP A 161 22.94 40.48 15.61
N ALA A 162 21.84 40.32 14.85
CA ALA A 162 20.60 41.05 15.08
C ALA A 162 19.99 40.74 16.46
N LEU A 163 20.04 39.49 16.91
CA LEU A 163 19.56 39.11 18.24
C LEU A 163 20.46 39.69 19.34
N VAL A 164 21.77 39.48 19.25
CA VAL A 164 22.71 39.82 20.33
C VAL A 164 23.04 41.31 20.42
N SER A 165 22.80 42.09 19.36
CA SER A 165 22.94 43.56 19.37
C SER A 165 21.80 44.27 20.11
N ASN A 166 20.62 43.64 20.20
CA ASN A 166 19.45 44.18 20.89
C ASN A 166 18.91 43.21 21.95
N VAL A 167 19.71 43.00 22.99
CA VAL A 167 19.45 41.96 24.01
C VAL A 167 18.14 42.17 24.79
N ASN A 168 17.75 43.43 25.00
CA ASN A 168 16.56 43.78 25.81
C ASN A 168 15.24 43.62 25.04
N ARG A 169 15.30 43.50 23.70
CA ARG A 169 14.12 43.36 22.85
C ARG A 169 14.17 42.11 22.00
N GLU A 170 15.08 42.03 21.02
CA GLU A 170 15.08 40.95 20.04
C GLU A 170 15.47 39.61 20.67
N LEU A 171 16.60 39.57 21.40
CA LEU A 171 16.99 38.36 22.12
C LEU A 171 15.95 37.96 23.17
N ARG A 172 15.46 38.92 23.95
CA ARG A 172 14.44 38.69 24.97
C ARG A 172 13.16 38.09 24.37
N ASN A 173 12.67 38.66 23.27
CA ASN A 173 11.49 38.17 22.55
C ASN A 173 11.71 36.77 21.99
N ALA A 174 12.87 36.52 21.37
CA ALA A 174 13.23 35.20 20.88
C ALA A 174 13.22 34.16 22.01
N LEU A 175 13.83 34.44 23.16
CA LEU A 175 13.84 33.53 24.30
C LEU A 175 12.44 33.35 24.91
N TYR A 176 11.61 34.39 24.97
CA TYR A 176 10.20 34.30 25.37
C TYR A 176 9.39 33.38 24.45
N TYR A 177 9.71 33.32 23.16
CA TYR A 177 9.06 32.40 22.23
C TYR A 177 9.38 30.92 22.54
N HIS A 178 10.56 30.66 23.12
CA HIS A 178 10.97 29.32 23.56
C HIS A 178 10.35 28.92 24.91
N MET A 179 9.56 29.78 25.54
CA MET A 179 9.00 29.56 26.87
C MET A 179 7.48 29.46 26.86
N VAL A 180 6.93 28.61 27.73
CA VAL A 180 5.50 28.46 27.98
C VAL A 180 5.25 28.62 29.48
N ASN A 181 4.21 29.38 29.86
CA ASN A 181 3.89 29.74 31.24
C ASN A 181 3.17 28.64 32.06
N ARG A 182 3.58 27.39 31.89
CA ARG A 182 3.15 26.22 32.69
C ARG A 182 4.18 25.11 32.57
N ARG A 183 4.18 24.13 33.48
CA ARG A 183 5.04 22.94 33.39
C ARG A 183 4.38 21.92 32.44
N LEU A 184 5.09 21.58 31.37
CA LEU A 184 4.68 20.58 30.38
C LEU A 184 5.80 19.55 30.25
N LEU A 185 5.53 18.32 30.65
CA LEU A 185 6.43 17.20 30.39
C LEU A 185 6.28 16.73 28.95
N ALA A 186 7.21 15.90 28.47
CA ALA A 186 7.13 15.28 27.15
C ALA A 186 5.86 14.43 26.96
N SER A 187 5.22 13.96 28.05
CA SER A 187 3.91 13.30 27.99
C SER A 187 2.75 14.27 27.74
N ASP A 188 2.92 15.55 28.07
CA ASP A 188 1.90 16.59 27.90
C ASP A 188 2.01 17.26 26.52
N LEU A 189 3.16 17.11 25.86
CA LEU A 189 3.37 17.45 24.46
C LEU A 189 2.54 16.49 23.59
N LYS A 190 1.41 16.98 23.03
CA LYS A 190 0.53 16.15 22.20
C LYS A 190 0.89 16.33 20.73
N HIS A 191 0.82 15.25 19.95
CA HIS A 191 0.96 15.31 18.49
C HIS A 191 -0.02 16.32 17.88
N GLY A 192 0.47 17.19 16.99
CA GLY A 192 -0.33 18.18 16.27
C GLY A 192 -0.87 19.31 17.16
N SER A 193 -0.38 19.45 18.39
CA SER A 193 -0.82 20.51 19.30
C SER A 193 -0.01 21.79 19.12
N THR A 194 -0.66 22.94 19.34
CA THR A 194 -0.02 24.24 19.36
C THR A 194 -0.03 24.78 20.79
N LEU A 195 1.15 25.02 21.35
CA LEU A 195 1.34 25.59 22.67
C LEU A 195 1.38 27.12 22.58
N THR A 196 0.81 27.82 23.55
CA THR A 196 0.90 29.28 23.63
C THR A 196 2.23 29.67 24.26
N SER A 197 3.13 30.29 23.50
CA SER A 197 4.39 30.82 24.05
C SER A 197 4.17 32.05 24.93
N MET A 198 5.20 32.43 25.67
CA MET A 198 5.21 33.66 26.47
C MET A 198 5.40 34.92 25.60
N TYR A 199 5.91 34.79 24.37
CA TYR A 199 6.04 35.90 23.43
C TYR A 199 4.75 36.13 22.65
N GLU A 200 4.06 37.24 22.92
CA GLU A 200 2.83 37.68 22.22
C GLU A 200 1.74 36.59 22.04
N LYS A 201 1.75 35.54 22.89
CA LYS A 201 0.90 34.34 22.77
C LYS A 201 1.05 33.60 21.44
N LEU A 202 2.18 33.75 20.75
CA LEU A 202 2.45 33.07 19.49
C LEU A 202 2.50 31.55 19.69
N GLY A 203 1.98 30.81 18.71
CA GLY A 203 1.88 29.36 18.75
C GLY A 203 3.22 28.66 18.53
N VAL A 204 3.50 27.63 19.33
CA VAL A 204 4.63 26.71 19.21
C VAL A 204 4.08 25.33 18.86
N MET A 205 4.40 24.84 17.67
CA MET A 205 3.84 23.61 17.09
C MET A 205 4.59 22.39 17.58
N VAL A 206 3.87 21.37 18.04
CA VAL A 206 4.42 20.14 18.61
C VAL A 206 3.99 18.94 17.79
N HIS A 207 4.94 18.12 17.35
CA HIS A 207 4.67 16.89 16.59
C HIS A 207 5.38 15.70 17.21
N HIS A 208 4.65 14.59 17.35
CA HIS A 208 5.19 13.30 17.78
C HIS A 208 5.15 12.31 16.64
N TYR A 209 6.25 11.62 16.42
CA TYR A 209 6.37 10.67 15.32
C TYR A 209 6.33 9.23 15.82
N PRO A 210 5.86 8.27 15.00
CA PRO A 210 5.82 6.85 15.36
C PRO A 210 7.19 6.21 15.60
N ASN A 211 8.30 6.94 15.44
CA ASN A 211 9.65 6.50 15.78
C ASN A 211 10.17 7.09 17.11
N GLY A 212 9.34 7.88 17.81
CA GLY A 212 9.63 8.44 19.13
C GLY A 212 10.26 9.80 19.12
N ILE A 213 10.54 10.35 17.94
CA ILE A 213 10.99 11.72 17.81
C ILE A 213 9.83 12.65 18.16
N ILE A 214 10.15 13.67 18.95
CA ILE A 214 9.28 14.79 19.24
C ILE A 214 9.95 16.02 18.62
N THR A 215 9.17 16.83 17.91
CA THR A 215 9.65 18.11 17.39
C THR A 215 8.81 19.27 17.92
N VAL A 216 9.46 20.41 18.06
CA VAL A 216 8.89 21.70 18.47
C VAL A 216 9.27 22.69 17.37
N ASN A 217 8.33 23.15 16.56
CA ASN A 217 8.61 23.91 15.31
C ASN A 217 9.71 23.23 14.46
N CYS A 218 9.58 21.92 14.23
CA CYS A 218 10.58 21.08 13.57
C CYS A 218 11.98 21.01 14.24
N ALA A 219 12.22 21.69 15.35
CA ALA A 219 13.37 21.47 16.20
C ALA A 219 13.20 20.17 16.99
N ARG A 220 14.14 19.25 16.89
CA ARG A 220 14.07 17.94 17.57
C ARG A 220 14.31 18.10 19.06
N LEU A 221 13.47 17.45 19.87
CA LEU A 221 13.63 17.35 21.32
C LEU A 221 14.75 16.35 21.65
N LEU A 222 15.86 16.85 22.20
CA LEU A 222 17.07 16.08 22.49
C LEU A 222 17.05 15.49 23.91
N LYS A 223 16.94 16.37 24.91
CA LYS A 223 16.92 16.01 26.35
C LYS A 223 15.62 16.51 26.97
N PRO A 224 14.56 15.69 26.99
CA PRO A 224 13.30 16.09 27.60
C PRO A 224 13.27 15.87 29.12
N ASN A 225 12.29 16.50 29.78
CA ASN A 225 11.90 16.27 31.17
C ASN A 225 12.97 16.61 32.22
N ASN A 226 13.80 17.62 31.99
CA ASN A 226 14.73 18.09 33.02
C ASN A 226 13.97 18.97 34.01
N LEU A 227 13.52 18.36 35.11
CA LEU A 227 12.70 19.03 36.12
C LEU A 227 13.49 20.15 36.83
N ALA A 228 12.82 21.28 37.02
CA ALA A 228 13.32 22.40 37.80
C ALA A 228 12.33 22.73 38.93
N THR A 229 12.80 23.37 40.02
CA THR A 229 11.95 23.75 41.17
C THR A 229 10.75 24.59 40.75
N ASN A 230 10.94 25.49 39.78
CA ASN A 230 9.94 26.38 39.20
C ASN A 230 9.61 26.05 37.73
N GLY A 231 9.87 24.84 37.24
CA GLY A 231 9.58 24.55 35.83
C GLY A 231 10.05 23.20 35.30
N VAL A 232 10.32 23.17 34.01
CA VAL A 232 10.96 22.06 33.27
C VAL A 232 11.73 22.62 32.08
N VAL A 233 12.90 22.06 31.81
CA VAL A 233 13.73 22.35 30.63
C VAL A 233 13.69 21.16 29.69
N HIS A 234 13.41 21.43 28.41
CA HIS A 234 13.62 20.48 27.33
C HIS A 234 14.68 21.03 26.39
N VAL A 235 15.76 20.30 26.16
CA VAL A 235 16.78 20.73 25.19
C VAL A 235 16.30 20.40 23.78
N ILE A 236 16.36 21.38 22.88
CA ILE A 236 16.03 21.24 21.45
C ILE A 236 17.27 21.45 20.57
N ASP A 237 17.25 20.91 19.35
CA ASP A 237 18.43 20.88 18.48
C ASP A 237 18.79 22.22 17.83
N ARG A 238 17.84 23.14 17.68
CA ARG A 238 18.03 24.46 17.04
C ARG A 238 17.18 25.54 17.70
N VAL A 239 17.53 26.79 17.43
CA VAL A 239 16.73 27.96 17.82
C VAL A 239 15.44 28.00 16.98
N ILE A 240 14.28 28.13 17.65
CA ILE A 240 12.97 28.20 16.99
C ILE A 240 12.52 29.64 16.82
N ALA A 241 11.80 29.90 15.71
CA ALA A 241 11.16 31.17 15.42
C ALA A 241 9.68 30.95 15.11
N PRO A 242 8.80 31.94 15.40
CA PRO A 242 7.40 31.86 15.02
C PRO A 242 7.26 31.93 13.50
N PRO A 243 6.47 31.04 12.87
CA PRO A 243 6.18 31.17 11.45
C PRO A 243 5.34 32.43 11.21
N SER A 244 5.90 33.41 10.51
CA SER A 244 5.24 34.68 10.18
C SER A 244 4.33 34.59 8.95
N THR A 245 4.45 33.51 8.18
CA THR A 245 3.74 33.30 6.90
C THR A 245 2.99 31.97 6.87
N ASN A 246 1.95 31.87 6.02
CA ASN A 246 1.31 30.60 5.66
C ASN A 246 1.91 30.03 4.35
N LEU A 247 1.48 28.83 3.94
CA LEU A 247 1.98 28.17 2.73
C LEU A 247 1.83 29.04 1.47
N ARG A 248 0.68 29.70 1.31
CA ARG A 248 0.43 30.64 0.19
C ARG A 248 1.44 31.80 0.19
N GLN A 249 1.64 32.44 1.33
CA GLN A 249 2.56 33.58 1.45
C GLN A 249 4.01 33.18 1.16
N ILE A 250 4.45 31.98 1.59
CA ILE A 250 5.76 31.45 1.23
C ILE A 250 5.88 31.33 -0.29
N LEU A 251 4.88 30.71 -0.93
CA LEU A 251 4.82 30.54 -2.38
C LEU A 251 4.80 31.88 -3.14
N GLU A 252 4.14 32.90 -2.60
CA GLU A 252 4.09 34.24 -3.18
C GLU A 252 5.41 35.01 -3.03
N SER A 253 6.16 34.76 -1.95
CA SER A 253 7.37 35.51 -1.59
C SER A 253 8.69 34.94 -2.14
N ASP A 254 8.75 33.67 -2.50
CA ASP A 254 9.97 33.01 -2.96
C ASP A 254 10.04 33.00 -4.51
N ASP A 255 10.98 33.77 -5.07
CA ASP A 255 11.17 33.87 -6.53
C ASP A 255 11.55 32.53 -7.17
N ASN A 256 12.16 31.60 -6.43
CA ASN A 256 12.49 30.26 -6.92
C ASN A 256 11.24 29.38 -7.13
N LEU A 257 10.06 29.83 -6.68
CA LEU A 257 8.79 29.12 -6.80
C LEU A 257 7.82 29.80 -7.78
N ALA A 258 8.29 30.74 -8.60
CA ALA A 258 7.44 31.50 -9.54
C ALA A 258 6.62 30.60 -10.48
N THR A 259 7.21 29.53 -11.03
CA THR A 259 6.51 28.57 -11.90
C THR A 259 5.47 27.76 -11.13
N LEU A 260 5.80 27.32 -9.92
CA LEU A 260 4.86 26.62 -9.04
C LEU A 260 3.69 27.52 -8.66
N ARG A 261 3.95 28.80 -8.34
CA ARG A 261 2.92 29.80 -8.00
C ARG A 261 1.94 29.98 -9.14
N ALA A 262 2.43 30.10 -10.38
CA ALA A 262 1.57 30.19 -11.56
C ALA A 262 0.72 28.92 -11.75
N ALA A 263 1.32 27.74 -11.60
CA ALA A 263 0.61 26.45 -11.69
C ALA A 263 -0.49 26.29 -10.63
N VAL A 264 -0.21 26.66 -9.38
CA VAL A 264 -1.17 26.64 -8.26
C VAL A 264 -2.33 27.61 -8.50
N ALA A 265 -2.03 28.80 -9.04
CA ALA A 265 -3.05 29.78 -9.40
C ALA A 265 -3.97 29.27 -10.51
N GLU A 266 -3.39 28.72 -11.59
CA GLU A 266 -4.14 28.14 -12.71
C GLU A 266 -5.03 26.96 -12.28
N ALA A 267 -4.55 26.14 -11.34
CA ALA A 267 -5.32 25.04 -10.78
C ALA A 267 -6.41 25.46 -9.79
N GLY A 268 -6.47 26.75 -9.41
CA GLY A 268 -7.41 27.27 -8.42
C GLY A 268 -7.16 26.76 -6.99
N LEU A 269 -5.90 26.43 -6.64
CA LEU A 269 -5.52 25.85 -5.34
C LEU A 269 -4.93 26.87 -4.35
N LEU A 270 -4.88 28.16 -4.69
CA LEU A 270 -4.32 29.19 -3.80
C LEU A 270 -5.04 29.27 -2.45
N ASP A 271 -6.37 29.20 -2.47
CA ASP A 271 -7.18 29.25 -1.24
C ASP A 271 -7.03 27.97 -0.40
N ASP A 272 -6.72 26.83 -1.03
CA ASP A 272 -6.42 25.59 -0.31
C ASP A 272 -5.13 25.72 0.52
N LEU A 273 -4.16 26.51 0.06
CA LEU A 273 -2.90 26.79 0.77
C LEU A 273 -3.05 27.80 1.93
N GLU A 274 -4.22 28.42 2.09
CA GLU A 274 -4.52 29.28 3.24
C GLU A 274 -5.23 28.53 4.38
N LYS A 275 -5.84 27.38 4.08
CA LYS A 275 -6.62 26.62 5.06
C LYS A 275 -5.76 26.20 6.25
N ASP A 276 -6.37 26.24 7.42
CA ASP A 276 -5.78 25.68 8.63
C ASP A 276 -5.64 24.15 8.47
N GLY A 277 -4.51 23.63 8.91
CA GLY A 277 -4.17 22.23 8.73
C GLY A 277 -2.67 22.01 8.90
N ALA A 278 -2.25 20.75 8.88
CA ALA A 278 -0.85 20.37 8.99
C ALA A 278 -0.40 19.70 7.70
N VAL A 279 -0.03 20.50 6.70
CA VAL A 279 0.36 20.01 5.37
C VAL A 279 1.89 20.03 5.22
N THR A 280 2.45 19.00 4.60
CA THR A 280 3.81 19.05 4.05
C THR A 280 3.74 19.32 2.56
N PHE A 281 4.37 20.39 2.09
CA PHE A 281 4.46 20.73 0.68
C PHE A 281 5.90 20.54 0.18
N PHE A 282 6.12 19.54 -0.67
CA PHE A 282 7.35 19.36 -1.42
C PHE A 282 7.32 20.29 -2.64
N ALA A 283 7.78 21.53 -2.49
CA ALA A 283 7.63 22.59 -3.49
C ALA A 283 8.73 22.50 -4.57
N PRO A 284 8.40 22.14 -5.84
CA PRO A 284 9.39 22.12 -6.92
C PRO A 284 9.83 23.53 -7.28
N THR A 285 11.14 23.73 -7.40
CA THR A 285 11.71 25.01 -7.84
C THR A 285 11.53 25.25 -9.34
N ASN A 286 11.78 26.46 -9.81
CA ASN A 286 11.76 26.79 -11.25
C ASN A 286 12.67 25.84 -12.05
N GLU A 287 13.86 25.54 -11.53
CA GLU A 287 14.83 24.62 -12.14
C GLU A 287 14.29 23.18 -12.20
N ALA A 288 13.45 22.78 -11.25
CA ALA A 288 12.79 21.48 -11.28
C ALA A 288 11.82 21.38 -12.48
N PHE A 289 11.04 22.44 -12.73
CA PHE A 289 10.15 22.51 -13.90
C PHE A 289 10.92 22.56 -15.22
N GLU A 290 12.08 23.23 -15.27
CA GLU A 290 12.94 23.29 -16.45
C GLU A 290 13.53 21.93 -16.84
N LYS A 291 13.65 20.98 -15.90
CA LYS A 291 14.08 19.60 -16.19
C LYS A 291 13.02 18.78 -16.92
N LEU A 292 11.75 19.19 -16.90
CA LEU A 292 10.70 18.51 -17.64
C LEU A 292 10.77 18.85 -19.13
N PRO A 293 10.55 17.86 -20.04
CA PRO A 293 10.40 18.16 -21.46
C PRO A 293 9.27 19.18 -21.68
N THR A 294 9.51 20.20 -22.51
CA THR A 294 8.57 21.30 -22.77
C THR A 294 7.17 20.80 -23.16
N GLU A 295 7.12 19.76 -23.98
CA GLU A 295 5.87 19.13 -24.43
C GLU A 295 5.06 18.52 -23.27
N VAL A 296 5.76 17.87 -22.33
CA VAL A 296 5.15 17.26 -21.13
C VAL A 296 4.60 18.36 -20.21
N LEU A 297 5.41 19.39 -19.96
CA LEU A 297 5.03 20.50 -19.11
C LEU A 297 3.80 21.24 -19.66
N GLN A 298 3.83 21.63 -20.94
CA GLN A 298 2.70 22.33 -21.57
C GLN A 298 1.43 21.49 -21.54
N ARG A 299 1.53 20.19 -21.84
CA ARG A 299 0.37 19.28 -21.78
C ARG A 299 -0.23 19.24 -20.38
N ILE A 300 0.58 19.07 -19.34
CA ILE A 300 0.08 19.01 -17.95
C ILE A 300 -0.55 20.34 -17.55
N LEU A 301 0.10 21.47 -17.84
CA LEU A 301 -0.42 22.80 -17.50
C LEU A 301 -1.75 23.10 -18.21
N SER A 302 -1.94 22.61 -19.44
CA SER A 302 -3.17 22.82 -20.23
C SER A 302 -4.34 21.91 -19.84
N ASP A 303 -4.11 20.86 -19.04
CA ASP A 303 -5.13 19.91 -18.59
C ASP A 303 -5.42 20.09 -17.09
N PRO A 304 -6.55 20.71 -16.71
CA PRO A 304 -6.87 20.98 -15.31
C PRO A 304 -6.86 19.74 -14.41
N ILE A 305 -7.20 18.56 -14.95
CA ILE A 305 -7.21 17.31 -14.19
C ILE A 305 -5.77 16.85 -13.93
N ALA A 306 -4.91 16.89 -14.96
CA ALA A 306 -3.51 16.52 -14.83
C ALA A 306 -2.74 17.51 -13.94
N LEU A 307 -3.00 18.81 -14.09
CA LEU A 307 -2.39 19.86 -13.28
C LEU A 307 -2.76 19.72 -11.80
N LYS A 308 -4.05 19.51 -11.50
CA LYS A 308 -4.48 19.30 -10.12
C LYS A 308 -3.89 18.03 -9.51
N ALA A 309 -3.84 16.94 -10.27
CA ALA A 309 -3.18 15.71 -9.84
C ALA A 309 -1.69 15.94 -9.55
N LEU A 310 -0.99 16.65 -10.45
CA LEU A 310 0.42 17.02 -10.28
C LEU A 310 0.63 17.76 -8.96
N LEU A 311 -0.13 18.82 -8.70
CA LEU A 311 0.04 19.65 -7.50
C LEU A 311 -0.30 18.88 -6.22
N ASN A 312 -1.38 18.10 -6.22
CA ASN A 312 -1.74 17.24 -5.10
C ASN A 312 -0.67 16.18 -4.80
N ASN A 313 0.06 15.71 -5.82
CA ASN A 313 1.13 14.74 -5.63
C ASN A 313 2.37 15.33 -4.91
N HIS A 314 2.44 16.66 -4.79
CA HIS A 314 3.51 17.35 -4.05
C HIS A 314 3.12 17.65 -2.59
N MET A 315 1.91 17.29 -2.17
CA MET A 315 1.40 17.58 -0.83
C MET A 315 1.05 16.31 -0.07
N VAL A 316 1.29 16.32 1.25
CA VAL A 316 0.90 15.25 2.17
C VAL A 316 0.12 15.85 3.35
N ASP A 317 -0.98 15.21 3.75
CA ASP A 317 -1.86 15.65 4.85
C ASP A 317 -1.30 15.30 6.24
N SER A 318 -0.03 15.60 6.45
CA SER A 318 0.63 15.53 7.76
C SER A 318 1.90 16.36 7.73
N LEU A 319 2.32 16.90 8.88
CA LEU A 319 3.54 17.68 9.00
C LEU A 319 4.76 16.77 9.20
N GLN A 320 5.65 16.76 8.22
CA GLN A 320 6.83 15.91 8.15
C GLN A 320 8.08 16.78 8.24
N CYS A 321 8.57 16.98 9.47
CA CYS A 321 9.87 17.65 9.70
C CYS A 321 11.02 16.74 9.25
N SER A 322 12.11 17.33 8.75
CA SER A 322 13.25 16.54 8.27
C SER A 322 13.89 15.68 9.36
N GLU A 323 14.00 16.21 10.58
CA GLU A 323 14.55 15.50 11.74
C GLU A 323 13.67 14.33 12.23
N ALA A 324 12.42 14.24 11.75
CA ALA A 324 11.56 13.09 12.01
C ALA A 324 11.93 11.87 11.16
N VAL A 325 12.67 12.05 10.07
CA VAL A 325 12.95 11.00 9.09
C VAL A 325 14.30 10.35 9.41
N LEU A 326 14.27 9.12 9.96
CA LEU A 326 15.47 8.35 10.31
C LEU A 326 15.74 7.16 9.37
N SER A 327 14.74 6.79 8.59
CA SER A 327 14.74 5.68 7.65
C SER A 327 13.57 5.85 6.68
N ASN A 328 13.54 5.06 5.61
CA ASN A 328 12.44 5.07 4.65
C ASN A 328 11.09 4.81 5.33
N SER A 329 10.13 5.69 5.06
CA SER A 329 8.73 5.62 5.44
C SER A 329 7.85 5.93 4.24
N ASN A 330 6.78 5.16 4.06
CA ASN A 330 5.81 5.41 3.00
C ASN A 330 4.72 6.35 3.53
N LEU A 331 4.47 7.41 2.77
CA LEU A 331 3.37 8.35 2.97
C LEU A 331 2.45 8.27 1.76
N GLU A 332 1.22 8.74 1.91
CA GLU A 332 0.28 8.92 0.80
C GLU A 332 0.18 10.43 0.50
N THR A 333 0.34 10.80 -0.77
CA THR A 333 0.17 12.20 -1.20
C THR A 333 -1.33 12.53 -1.28
N LEU A 334 -1.70 13.81 -1.39
CA LEU A 334 -3.09 14.20 -1.59
C LEU A 334 -3.68 13.69 -2.93
N GLU A 335 -2.83 13.24 -3.85
CA GLU A 335 -3.26 12.59 -5.09
C GLU A 335 -3.59 11.10 -4.88
N GLY A 336 -3.09 10.48 -3.81
CA GLY A 336 -3.22 9.05 -3.51
C GLY A 336 -1.99 8.22 -3.92
N THR A 337 -1.02 8.83 -4.60
CA THR A 337 0.25 8.17 -4.94
C THR A 337 1.09 7.91 -3.68
N PRO A 338 1.65 6.70 -3.51
CA PRO A 338 2.57 6.43 -2.42
C PRO A 338 3.91 7.15 -2.65
N LEU A 339 4.35 7.91 -1.65
CA LEU A 339 5.62 8.63 -1.61
C LEU A 339 6.53 8.01 -0.56
N THR A 340 7.67 7.47 -0.96
CA THR A 340 8.68 7.01 0.00
C THR A 340 9.54 8.19 0.42
N VAL A 341 9.40 8.63 1.67
CA VAL A 341 10.26 9.65 2.28
C VAL A 341 11.36 8.95 3.07
N GLY A 342 12.61 9.33 2.85
CA GLY A 342 13.78 8.73 3.49
C GLY A 342 14.89 9.75 3.68
N CYS A 343 16.09 9.27 4.00
CA CYS A 343 17.25 10.13 4.18
C CYS A 343 18.56 9.38 3.85
N ASP A 344 19.55 10.10 3.33
CA ASP A 344 20.94 9.68 3.19
C ASP A 344 21.86 10.72 3.84
N GLY A 345 22.38 10.39 5.03
CA GLY A 345 23.00 11.38 5.92
C GLY A 345 22.03 12.51 6.26
N ASP A 346 22.44 13.76 6.02
CA ASP A 346 21.62 14.94 6.29
C ASP A 346 20.65 15.33 5.17
N LYS A 347 20.71 14.63 4.03
CA LYS A 347 19.85 14.88 2.87
C LYS A 347 18.56 14.08 2.98
N LEU A 348 17.43 14.76 2.88
CA LEU A 348 16.12 14.12 2.76
C LEU A 348 15.97 13.55 1.33
N THR A 349 15.42 12.35 1.22
CA THR A 349 15.23 11.66 -0.07
C THR A 349 13.76 11.40 -0.33
N LEU A 350 13.32 11.58 -1.57
CA LEU A 350 11.97 11.24 -2.04
C LEU A 350 12.09 10.15 -3.10
N ASN A 351 11.38 9.04 -2.90
CA ASN A 351 11.47 7.83 -3.73
C ASN A 351 12.93 7.35 -3.94
N GLY A 352 13.76 7.50 -2.90
CA GLY A 352 15.18 7.14 -2.92
C GLY A 352 16.13 8.15 -3.58
N LYS A 353 15.62 9.25 -4.15
CA LYS A 353 16.44 10.31 -4.74
C LYS A 353 16.65 11.47 -3.77
N ALA A 354 17.88 11.96 -3.64
CA ALA A 354 18.23 13.10 -2.77
C ALA A 354 17.95 14.44 -3.46
N ILE A 355 16.65 14.73 -3.68
CA ILE A 355 16.16 15.88 -4.46
C ILE A 355 15.72 17.08 -3.62
N VAL A 356 15.81 17.00 -2.29
CA VAL A 356 15.39 18.08 -1.40
C VAL A 356 16.55 19.07 -1.22
N THR A 357 16.36 20.31 -1.67
CA THR A 357 17.40 21.35 -1.68
C THR A 357 17.36 22.26 -0.46
N LYS A 358 16.17 22.55 0.06
CA LYS A 358 15.95 23.32 1.30
C LYS A 358 14.86 22.65 2.12
N LYS A 359 15.15 22.38 3.39
CA LYS A 359 14.25 21.65 4.29
C LYS A 359 13.71 22.55 5.41
N ASP A 360 12.57 22.15 5.96
CA ASP A 360 11.96 22.73 7.17
C ASP A 360 11.63 24.24 7.07
N VAL A 361 11.15 24.70 5.91
CA VAL A 361 10.61 26.08 5.81
C VAL A 361 9.22 26.08 6.45
N LEU A 362 9.14 26.54 7.69
CA LEU A 362 7.91 26.51 8.49
C LEU A 362 6.88 27.53 8.02
N ALA A 363 5.62 27.08 7.97
CA ALA A 363 4.44 27.90 7.75
C ALA A 363 3.49 27.77 8.95
N ARG A 364 2.55 28.71 9.12
CA ARG A 364 1.50 28.61 10.15
C ARG A 364 0.62 27.35 10.00
N ASN A 365 0.45 26.87 8.77
CA ASN A 365 -0.41 25.75 8.40
C ASN A 365 0.37 24.59 7.73
N GLY A 366 1.68 24.47 7.99
CA GLY A 366 2.46 23.39 7.39
C GLY A 366 3.97 23.57 7.41
N VAL A 367 4.64 22.77 6.59
CA VAL A 367 6.07 22.84 6.32
C VAL A 367 6.33 22.70 4.82
N VAL A 368 7.24 23.50 4.29
CA VAL A 368 7.69 23.44 2.91
C VAL A 368 9.10 22.86 2.84
N HIS A 369 9.29 21.91 1.94
CA HIS A 369 10.62 21.42 1.52
C HIS A 369 10.78 21.72 0.03
N LEU A 370 11.77 22.53 -0.34
CA LEU A 370 12.05 22.79 -1.75
C LEU A 370 12.71 21.57 -2.38
N ILE A 371 12.29 21.22 -3.60
CA ILE A 371 12.80 20.06 -4.34
C ILE A 371 13.28 20.47 -5.74
N ASP A 372 14.29 19.76 -6.24
CA ASP A 372 14.88 20.00 -7.57
C ASP A 372 14.35 19.07 -8.67
N ASP A 373 13.30 18.29 -8.42
CA ASP A 373 12.65 17.41 -9.40
C ASP A 373 11.13 17.53 -9.25
N VAL A 374 10.38 17.32 -10.32
CA VAL A 374 8.91 17.38 -10.29
C VAL A 374 8.33 15.98 -10.09
N LEU A 375 7.54 15.79 -9.04
CA LEU A 375 6.86 14.53 -8.74
C LEU A 375 5.63 14.34 -9.64
N VAL A 376 5.83 13.92 -10.89
CA VAL A 376 4.72 13.68 -11.84
C VAL A 376 4.01 12.36 -11.50
N PRO A 377 2.73 12.38 -11.05
CA PRO A 377 1.98 11.16 -10.76
C PRO A 377 1.59 10.43 -12.04
N ASN A 378 1.28 9.14 -11.95
CA ASN A 378 0.87 8.36 -13.12
C ASN A 378 -0.38 8.93 -13.78
N SER A 379 -1.35 9.42 -13.00
CA SER A 379 -2.59 10.06 -13.46
C SER A 379 -2.39 11.33 -14.30
N ALA A 380 -1.19 11.93 -14.30
CA ALA A 380 -0.82 13.07 -15.15
C ALA A 380 0.07 12.68 -16.36
N LYS A 381 0.51 11.43 -16.43
CA LYS A 381 1.34 10.89 -17.53
C LYS A 381 0.48 10.42 -18.69
N SER A 382 1.01 10.54 -19.91
CA SER A 382 0.52 9.80 -21.07
C SER A 382 0.91 8.33 -20.99
N VAL A 383 0.26 7.51 -21.83
CA VAL A 383 0.56 6.08 -21.90
C VAL A 383 2.01 5.78 -22.32
N PHE A 384 2.67 6.68 -23.07
CA PHE A 384 4.07 6.53 -23.47
C PHE A 384 5.02 6.79 -22.30
N GLU A 385 4.79 7.82 -21.50
CA GLU A 385 5.60 8.06 -20.28
C GLU A 385 5.42 6.94 -19.24
N LEU A 386 4.23 6.32 -19.18
CA LEU A 386 4.03 5.12 -18.36
C LEU A 386 4.90 3.96 -18.83
N ALA A 387 5.06 3.81 -20.15
CA ALA A 387 5.81 2.74 -20.78
C ALA A 387 7.32 2.85 -20.48
N ASP A 388 7.88 4.07 -20.50
CA ASP A 388 9.26 4.32 -20.10
C ASP A 388 9.52 3.84 -18.67
N SER A 389 8.62 4.20 -17.74
CA SER A 389 8.73 3.78 -16.34
C SER A 389 8.47 2.28 -16.11
N ALA A 390 7.92 1.58 -17.10
CA ALA A 390 7.66 0.14 -17.04
C ALA A 390 8.78 -0.71 -17.69
N GLY A 391 9.76 -0.07 -18.32
CA GLY A 391 10.90 -0.77 -18.94
C GLY A 391 10.55 -1.54 -20.21
N VAL A 392 9.51 -1.14 -20.93
CA VAL A 392 9.06 -1.76 -22.20
C VAL A 392 9.56 -0.96 -23.42
N THR A 393 10.81 -0.49 -23.35
CA THR A 393 11.39 0.47 -24.31
C THR A 393 11.41 -0.05 -25.74
N SER A 394 11.71 -1.34 -25.96
CA SER A 394 11.78 -1.92 -27.31
C SER A 394 10.48 -1.78 -28.08
N PHE A 395 9.34 -1.98 -27.40
CA PHE A 395 8.03 -1.81 -28.02
C PHE A 395 7.76 -0.34 -28.39
N ILE A 396 8.13 0.59 -27.52
CA ILE A 396 7.90 2.04 -27.73
C ILE A 396 8.76 2.57 -28.87
N ASP A 397 10.01 2.11 -28.96
CA ASP A 397 10.91 2.45 -30.05
C ASP A 397 10.36 1.94 -31.39
N MET A 398 9.96 0.67 -31.48
CA MET A 398 9.31 0.13 -32.69
C MET A 398 8.01 0.86 -33.05
N PHE A 399 7.19 1.21 -32.05
CA PHE A 399 5.96 1.97 -32.28
C PHE A 399 6.25 3.38 -32.82
N ALA A 400 7.35 4.00 -32.39
CA ALA A 400 7.82 5.27 -32.91
C ALA A 400 8.36 5.14 -34.34
N GLU A 401 9.23 4.15 -34.60
CA GLU A 401 9.84 3.88 -35.91
C GLU A 401 8.81 3.53 -36.98
N ALA A 402 7.75 2.81 -36.61
CA ALA A 402 6.62 2.51 -37.48
C ALA A 402 5.71 3.73 -37.75
N GLY A 403 6.02 4.92 -37.20
CA GLY A 403 5.23 6.14 -37.37
C GLY A 403 3.86 6.12 -36.67
N LEU A 404 3.62 5.15 -35.76
CA LEU A 404 2.30 4.96 -35.16
C LEU A 404 1.98 5.93 -34.03
N LYS A 405 2.96 6.68 -33.52
CA LYS A 405 2.71 7.78 -32.57
C LYS A 405 1.67 8.77 -33.10
N GLY A 406 1.73 9.11 -34.40
CA GLY A 406 0.77 9.99 -35.05
C GLY A 406 -0.61 9.36 -35.30
N SER A 407 -0.75 8.03 -35.14
CA SER A 407 -2.04 7.34 -35.25
C SER A 407 -2.90 7.48 -33.99
N LEU A 408 -2.30 7.92 -32.87
CA LEU A 408 -3.04 8.23 -31.64
C LEU A 408 -3.49 9.68 -31.68
N LYS A 409 -4.80 9.90 -31.68
CA LYS A 409 -5.37 11.25 -31.74
C LYS A 409 -5.19 11.96 -30.40
N PRO A 410 -4.75 13.23 -30.40
CA PRO A 410 -4.68 14.03 -29.18
C PRO A 410 -6.04 14.09 -28.47
N GLY A 411 -6.05 13.92 -27.15
CA GLY A 411 -7.26 13.95 -26.33
C GLY A 411 -8.12 12.68 -26.35
N GLU A 412 -7.83 11.71 -27.22
CA GLU A 412 -8.47 10.40 -27.17
C GLU A 412 -7.77 9.48 -26.18
N ALA A 413 -8.57 8.57 -25.60
CA ALA A 413 -8.09 7.64 -24.61
C ALA A 413 -7.69 6.30 -25.24
N TYR A 414 -6.60 5.68 -24.78
CA TYR A 414 -6.07 4.43 -25.34
C TYR A 414 -5.59 3.45 -24.28
N THR A 415 -5.67 2.16 -24.59
CA THR A 415 -5.04 1.10 -23.80
C THR A 415 -3.94 0.46 -24.62
N LEU A 416 -2.71 0.53 -24.12
CA LEU A 416 -1.52 0.00 -24.77
C LEU A 416 -1.16 -1.35 -24.16
N LEU A 417 -1.06 -2.36 -25.01
CA LEU A 417 -0.67 -3.72 -24.66
C LEU A 417 0.80 -3.89 -25.02
N ALA A 418 1.71 -3.49 -24.12
CA ALA A 418 3.13 -3.43 -24.43
C ALA A 418 3.84 -4.74 -24.05
N PRO A 419 4.42 -5.49 -25.00
CA PRO A 419 5.24 -6.65 -24.67
C PRO A 419 6.51 -6.24 -23.91
N LYS A 420 7.00 -7.12 -23.04
CA LYS A 420 8.32 -6.97 -22.43
C LYS A 420 9.43 -7.01 -23.48
N ASN A 421 10.59 -6.44 -23.18
CA ASN A 421 11.74 -6.40 -24.09
C ASN A 421 12.18 -7.81 -24.53
N GLU A 422 12.05 -8.84 -23.67
CA GLU A 422 12.39 -10.22 -24.02
C GLU A 422 11.45 -10.82 -25.08
N ALA A 423 10.26 -10.24 -25.30
CA ALA A 423 9.34 -10.70 -26.33
C ALA A 423 9.82 -10.38 -27.75
N PHE A 424 10.87 -9.58 -27.92
CA PHE A 424 11.43 -9.15 -29.21
C PHE A 424 12.72 -9.90 -29.60
N SER A 425 13.16 -10.89 -28.80
CA SER A 425 14.40 -11.64 -29.09
C SER A 425 14.25 -12.70 -30.19
N ASP A 426 13.02 -13.02 -30.60
CA ASP A 426 12.76 -14.01 -31.64
C ASP A 426 12.88 -13.40 -33.05
N THR A 427 13.84 -13.89 -33.83
CA THR A 427 14.09 -13.50 -35.23
C THR A 427 12.88 -13.68 -36.14
N THR A 428 11.93 -14.55 -35.78
CA THR A 428 10.70 -14.81 -36.53
C THR A 428 9.76 -13.61 -36.58
N ILE A 429 9.83 -12.68 -35.63
CA ILE A 429 8.97 -11.48 -35.58
C ILE A 429 9.27 -10.54 -36.75
N PHE A 430 10.55 -10.41 -37.11
CA PHE A 430 11.00 -9.59 -38.25
C PHE A 430 10.72 -10.26 -39.60
N GLU A 431 10.55 -11.59 -39.62
CA GLU A 431 10.26 -12.37 -40.82
C GLU A 431 8.76 -12.53 -41.12
N LEU A 432 7.87 -12.29 -40.15
CA LEU A 432 6.44 -12.70 -40.22
C LEU A 432 5.43 -11.60 -40.54
N SER A 433 5.80 -10.32 -40.59
CA SER A 433 4.87 -9.28 -41.04
C SER A 433 5.44 -8.48 -42.18
N ASP A 434 4.83 -8.62 -43.37
CA ASP A 434 5.03 -7.68 -44.48
C ASP A 434 4.65 -6.22 -44.09
N ASP A 435 3.98 -6.03 -42.93
CA ASP A 435 3.68 -4.73 -42.30
C ASP A 435 3.72 -4.80 -40.75
N ILE A 436 4.86 -4.44 -40.15
CA ILE A 436 5.05 -4.33 -38.69
C ILE A 436 4.06 -3.32 -38.08
N ALA A 437 3.66 -2.28 -38.82
CA ALA A 437 2.75 -1.27 -38.30
C ALA A 437 1.37 -1.88 -38.02
N GLU A 438 0.90 -2.79 -38.87
CA GLU A 438 -0.38 -3.49 -38.66
C GLU A 438 -0.33 -4.42 -37.45
N LEU A 439 0.79 -5.11 -37.22
CA LEU A 439 1.01 -5.89 -36.00
C LEU A 439 0.94 -5.01 -34.74
N LEU A 440 1.63 -3.87 -34.75
CA LEU A 440 1.68 -2.95 -33.61
C LEU A 440 0.32 -2.25 -33.37
N LYS A 441 -0.49 -2.00 -34.40
CA LYS A 441 -1.87 -1.52 -34.21
C LYS A 441 -2.75 -2.50 -33.43
N ASN A 442 -2.47 -3.80 -33.50
CA ASN A 442 -3.19 -4.81 -32.69
C ASN A 442 -2.85 -4.74 -31.20
N HIS A 443 -1.81 -3.99 -30.83
CA HIS A 443 -1.39 -3.76 -29.45
C HIS A 443 -2.00 -2.47 -28.85
N VAL A 444 -2.90 -1.81 -29.57
CA VAL A 444 -3.58 -0.61 -29.12
C VAL A 444 -5.08 -0.85 -29.14
N ILE A 445 -5.76 -0.61 -28.03
CA ILE A 445 -7.22 -0.63 -27.91
C ILE A 445 -7.71 0.81 -27.71
N LYS A 446 -8.83 1.16 -28.35
CA LYS A 446 -9.49 2.46 -28.13
C LYS A 446 -10.19 2.47 -26.77
N GLY A 447 -10.02 3.56 -26.02
CA GLY A 447 -10.52 3.73 -24.67
C GLY A 447 -9.59 3.20 -23.59
N GLN A 448 -9.91 3.52 -22.33
CA GLN A 448 -9.22 3.01 -21.14
C GLN A 448 -9.93 1.75 -20.66
N VAL A 449 -9.27 0.61 -20.78
CA VAL A 449 -9.77 -0.69 -20.34
C VAL A 449 -8.91 -1.19 -19.19
N SER A 450 -9.43 -1.10 -17.97
CA SER A 450 -8.73 -1.59 -16.77
C SER A 450 -8.85 -3.11 -16.67
N LEU A 451 -7.85 -3.77 -16.08
CA LEU A 451 -7.87 -5.24 -15.89
C LEU A 451 -9.10 -5.70 -15.09
N TYR A 452 -9.57 -4.86 -14.16
CA TYR A 452 -10.74 -5.15 -13.31
C TYR A 452 -12.07 -5.10 -14.06
N GLN A 453 -12.11 -4.50 -15.25
CA GLN A 453 -13.31 -4.43 -16.09
C GLN A 453 -13.42 -5.59 -17.08
N LEU A 454 -12.35 -6.37 -17.22
CA LEU A 454 -12.29 -7.48 -18.16
C LEU A 454 -13.14 -8.66 -17.67
N TYR A 455 -13.81 -9.34 -18.59
CA TYR A 455 -14.51 -10.59 -18.32
C TYR A 455 -14.10 -11.70 -19.30
N ASN A 456 -14.23 -12.96 -18.86
CA ASN A 456 -13.83 -14.09 -19.69
C ASN A 456 -14.64 -14.12 -20.99
N GLY A 457 -13.94 -14.19 -22.11
CA GLY A 457 -14.56 -14.24 -23.41
C GLY A 457 -15.02 -12.88 -23.97
N GLN A 458 -14.60 -11.78 -23.37
CA GLN A 458 -14.76 -10.45 -23.96
C GLN A 458 -13.97 -10.35 -25.28
N GLU A 459 -14.47 -9.55 -26.21
CA GLU A 459 -13.77 -9.16 -27.42
C GLU A 459 -13.53 -7.65 -27.41
N LEU A 460 -12.30 -7.24 -27.69
CA LEU A 460 -11.90 -5.83 -27.77
C LEU A 460 -11.45 -5.51 -29.20
N GLU A 461 -11.86 -4.36 -29.70
CA GLU A 461 -11.43 -3.88 -31.01
C GLU A 461 -10.10 -3.12 -30.88
N THR A 462 -9.14 -3.52 -31.69
CA THR A 462 -7.82 -2.89 -31.78
C THR A 462 -7.84 -1.67 -32.71
N LEU A 463 -6.79 -0.85 -32.68
CA LEU A 463 -6.65 0.28 -33.59
C LEU A 463 -6.60 -0.15 -35.07
N GLY A 464 -6.16 -1.38 -35.34
CA GLY A 464 -6.16 -2.00 -36.68
C GLY A 464 -7.54 -2.52 -37.13
N GLY A 465 -8.58 -2.35 -36.31
CA GLY A 465 -9.94 -2.83 -36.60
C GLY A 465 -10.13 -4.34 -36.41
N LYS A 466 -9.10 -5.05 -35.93
CA LYS A 466 -9.20 -6.47 -35.58
C LYS A 466 -9.76 -6.65 -34.17
N LYS A 467 -10.45 -7.77 -33.93
CA LYS A 467 -10.95 -8.15 -32.61
C LYS A 467 -9.98 -9.11 -31.92
N ILE A 468 -9.64 -8.80 -30.67
CA ILE A 468 -8.84 -9.65 -29.79
C ILE A 468 -9.70 -10.18 -28.65
N ARG A 469 -9.48 -11.44 -28.27
CA ARG A 469 -10.24 -12.17 -27.26
C ARG A 469 -9.52 -12.15 -25.92
N ILE A 470 -10.30 -12.00 -24.86
CA ILE A 470 -9.84 -12.02 -23.48
C ILE A 470 -10.13 -13.38 -22.84
N PHE A 471 -9.11 -13.97 -22.25
CA PHE A 471 -9.20 -15.21 -21.50
C PHE A 471 -8.82 -14.95 -20.04
N ILE A 472 -9.77 -15.17 -19.13
CA ILE A 472 -9.52 -15.02 -17.69
C ILE A 472 -9.39 -16.39 -17.07
N TYR A 473 -8.20 -16.67 -16.55
CA TYR A 473 -7.86 -17.86 -15.80
C TYR A 473 -7.71 -17.53 -14.32
N ARG A 474 -7.54 -18.56 -13.49
CA ARG A 474 -7.45 -18.40 -12.04
C ARG A 474 -6.26 -17.56 -11.57
N LYS A 475 -5.15 -17.57 -12.32
CA LYS A 475 -3.91 -16.85 -11.97
C LYS A 475 -3.34 -16.02 -13.13
N ALA A 476 -4.08 -15.87 -14.22
CA ALA A 476 -3.61 -15.18 -15.42
C ALA A 476 -4.77 -14.53 -16.16
N ILE A 477 -4.52 -13.36 -16.73
CA ILE A 477 -5.38 -12.73 -17.74
C ILE A 477 -4.60 -12.74 -19.03
N CYS A 478 -5.16 -13.36 -20.05
CA CYS A 478 -4.54 -13.47 -21.36
C CYS A 478 -5.38 -12.78 -22.44
N ILE A 479 -4.68 -12.18 -23.39
CA ILE A 479 -5.20 -11.48 -24.55
C ILE A 479 -4.63 -12.24 -25.74
N GLU A 480 -5.48 -12.99 -26.43
CA GLU A 480 -5.04 -13.99 -27.42
C GLU A 480 -3.95 -14.93 -26.85
N ASN A 481 -2.80 -15.03 -27.51
CA ASN A 481 -1.65 -15.86 -27.11
C ASN A 481 -0.78 -15.25 -26.00
N SER A 482 -1.00 -13.98 -25.66
CA SER A 482 -0.16 -13.22 -24.74
C SER A 482 -0.86 -13.03 -23.40
N CYS A 483 -0.11 -12.97 -22.31
CA CYS A 483 -0.67 -12.80 -20.97
C CYS A 483 -0.09 -11.60 -20.27
N VAL A 484 -0.94 -10.94 -19.48
CA VAL A 484 -0.56 -9.81 -18.63
C VAL A 484 0.45 -10.29 -17.60
N SER A 485 1.59 -9.60 -17.56
CA SER A 485 2.78 -10.02 -16.82
C SER A 485 3.07 -9.15 -15.60
N THR A 486 2.61 -7.90 -15.61
CA THR A 486 2.64 -6.99 -14.46
C THR A 486 1.28 -6.29 -14.34
N MET A 487 0.98 -5.75 -13.16
CA MET A 487 -0.22 -4.91 -13.02
C MET A 487 -0.18 -3.74 -14.00
N GLY A 488 -1.35 -3.40 -14.55
CA GLY A 488 -1.48 -2.27 -15.44
C GLY A 488 -1.18 -0.95 -14.74
N LYS A 489 -0.61 0.01 -15.46
CA LYS A 489 -0.45 1.38 -15.00
C LYS A 489 -1.51 2.26 -15.66
N GLU A 490 -2.21 3.06 -14.87
CA GLU A 490 -3.23 3.98 -15.36
C GLU A 490 -2.69 5.40 -15.36
N GLY A 491 -2.91 6.12 -16.46
CA GLY A 491 -2.52 7.51 -16.62
C GLY A 491 -3.66 8.36 -17.15
N ARG A 492 -3.34 9.60 -17.56
CA ARG A 492 -4.35 10.65 -17.75
C ARG A 492 -5.44 10.28 -18.77
N LEU A 493 -5.01 9.81 -19.93
CA LEU A 493 -5.86 9.35 -21.04
C LEU A 493 -5.37 8.00 -21.57
N GLY A 494 -4.71 7.19 -20.75
CA GLY A 494 -4.38 5.85 -21.19
C GLY A 494 -4.04 4.88 -20.09
N ILE A 495 -4.09 3.60 -20.45
CA ILE A 495 -3.71 2.50 -19.57
C ILE A 495 -2.63 1.69 -20.28
N LEU A 496 -1.60 1.30 -19.55
CA LEU A 496 -0.54 0.43 -20.02
C LEU A 496 -0.69 -0.94 -19.36
N HIS A 497 -0.88 -1.99 -20.16
CA HIS A 497 -0.76 -3.38 -19.71
C HIS A 497 0.51 -3.99 -20.28
N VAL A 498 1.41 -4.45 -19.40
CA VAL A 498 2.63 -5.12 -19.85
C VAL A 498 2.34 -6.60 -20.07
N ILE A 499 2.58 -7.09 -21.28
CA ILE A 499 2.30 -8.47 -21.69
C ILE A 499 3.59 -9.24 -21.98
N ASN A 500 3.54 -10.57 -21.99
CA ASN A 500 4.74 -11.41 -22.10
C ASN A 500 5.14 -11.80 -23.55
N LYS A 501 4.23 -11.67 -24.51
CA LYS A 501 4.44 -12.01 -25.94
C LYS A 501 3.82 -10.94 -26.84
N LEU A 502 4.24 -10.88 -28.10
CA LEU A 502 3.49 -10.17 -29.13
C LEU A 502 2.14 -10.84 -29.37
N ILE A 503 1.12 -10.01 -29.58
CA ILE A 503 -0.24 -10.44 -29.89
C ILE A 503 -0.33 -10.72 -31.39
N HIS A 504 -0.64 -11.97 -31.71
CA HIS A 504 -1.01 -12.38 -33.06
C HIS A 504 -2.52 -12.62 -33.12
N VAL A 505 -3.22 -11.78 -33.87
CA VAL A 505 -4.65 -11.97 -34.10
C VAL A 505 -4.84 -13.10 -35.13
N PRO A 506 -5.56 -14.18 -34.79
CA PRO A 506 -5.69 -15.31 -35.70
C PRO A 506 -6.65 -15.00 -36.86
N GLU A 507 -6.19 -15.28 -38.08
CA GLU A 507 -7.00 -15.11 -39.31
C GLU A 507 -7.45 -16.45 -39.91
N ARG A 508 -6.85 -17.56 -39.46
CA ARG A 508 -7.12 -18.90 -39.96
C ARG A 508 -7.94 -19.71 -38.97
N SER A 509 -8.85 -20.51 -39.51
CA SER A 509 -9.56 -21.55 -38.78
C SER A 509 -8.65 -22.72 -38.42
N PHE A 510 -9.11 -23.60 -37.52
CA PHE A 510 -8.38 -24.82 -37.18
C PHE A 510 -8.00 -25.63 -38.41
N LEU A 511 -8.95 -25.83 -39.33
CA LEU A 511 -8.72 -26.67 -40.50
C LEU A 511 -7.70 -26.06 -41.46
N GLU A 512 -7.73 -24.75 -41.68
CA GLU A 512 -6.77 -24.05 -42.54
C GLU A 512 -5.35 -24.12 -41.97
N ILE A 513 -5.19 -23.99 -40.65
CA ILE A 513 -3.88 -24.15 -39.99
C ILE A 513 -3.37 -25.58 -40.16
N LEU A 514 -4.20 -26.59 -39.89
CA LEU A 514 -3.81 -28.00 -40.03
C LEU A 514 -3.52 -28.39 -41.48
N GLN A 515 -4.24 -27.84 -42.46
CA GLN A 515 -4.02 -28.14 -43.88
C GLN A 515 -2.75 -27.51 -44.42
N ALA A 516 -2.34 -26.36 -43.89
CA ALA A 516 -1.13 -25.67 -44.30
C ALA A 516 0.15 -26.41 -43.84
N ASP A 517 0.07 -27.20 -42.76
CA ASP A 517 1.20 -27.91 -42.19
C ASP A 517 1.15 -29.42 -42.49
N ARG A 518 2.17 -29.90 -43.21
CA ARG A 518 2.29 -31.31 -43.64
C ARG A 518 2.32 -32.29 -42.48
N ARG A 519 2.73 -31.87 -41.27
CA ARG A 519 2.75 -32.69 -40.05
C ARG A 519 1.36 -33.19 -39.64
N PHE A 520 0.27 -32.59 -40.16
CA PHE A 520 -1.10 -32.96 -39.79
C PHE A 520 -1.90 -33.66 -40.89
N SER A 521 -1.27 -34.06 -42.00
CA SER A 521 -1.98 -34.71 -43.12
C SER A 521 -2.86 -35.89 -42.69
N THR A 522 -2.37 -36.73 -41.77
CA THR A 522 -3.13 -37.86 -41.20
C THR A 522 -4.32 -37.37 -40.37
N LEU A 523 -4.11 -36.36 -39.53
CA LEU A 523 -5.16 -35.79 -38.69
C LEU A 523 -6.29 -35.18 -39.54
N VAL A 524 -5.93 -34.44 -40.60
CA VAL A 524 -6.88 -33.82 -41.54
C VAL A 524 -7.72 -34.90 -42.26
N GLU A 525 -7.10 -36.00 -42.70
CA GLU A 525 -7.80 -37.14 -43.31
C GLU A 525 -8.82 -37.76 -42.33
N LEU A 526 -8.41 -37.95 -41.07
CA LEU A 526 -9.25 -38.52 -40.02
C LEU A 526 -10.42 -37.59 -39.63
N ILE A 527 -10.17 -36.28 -39.52
CA ILE A 527 -11.22 -35.27 -39.30
C ILE A 527 -12.27 -35.33 -40.39
N ARG A 528 -11.85 -35.44 -41.66
CA ARG A 528 -12.78 -35.54 -42.80
C ARG A 528 -13.58 -36.84 -42.77
N THR A 529 -12.92 -37.95 -42.47
CA THR A 529 -13.54 -39.28 -42.37
C THR A 529 -14.57 -39.34 -41.23
N ALA A 530 -14.30 -38.68 -40.11
CA ALA A 530 -15.20 -38.60 -38.96
C ALA A 530 -16.36 -37.59 -39.15
N GLY A 531 -16.39 -36.84 -40.26
CA GLY A 531 -17.42 -35.81 -40.48
C GLY A 531 -17.30 -34.58 -39.56
N LEU A 532 -16.13 -34.34 -38.95
CA LEU A 532 -15.92 -33.26 -37.99
C LEU A 532 -15.58 -31.91 -38.62
N THR A 533 -15.45 -31.84 -39.95
CA THR A 533 -15.12 -30.62 -40.69
C THR A 533 -16.06 -29.45 -40.39
N GLU A 534 -17.37 -29.65 -40.52
CA GLU A 534 -18.36 -28.61 -40.22
C GLU A 534 -18.38 -28.24 -38.74
N LYS A 535 -18.18 -29.22 -37.87
CA LYS A 535 -18.13 -29.01 -36.42
C LYS A 535 -16.93 -28.14 -36.03
N LEU A 536 -15.76 -28.36 -36.63
CA LEU A 536 -14.57 -27.53 -36.38
C LEU A 536 -14.67 -26.14 -37.02
N ARG A 537 -15.43 -25.99 -38.11
CA ARG A 537 -15.67 -24.68 -38.73
C ARG A 537 -16.68 -23.83 -37.95
N SER A 538 -17.73 -24.46 -37.45
CA SER A 538 -18.78 -23.82 -36.64
C SER A 538 -18.50 -23.85 -35.13
N ALA A 539 -17.42 -24.51 -34.73
CA ALA A 539 -17.03 -24.65 -33.33
C ALA A 539 -16.89 -23.28 -32.66
N GLY A 540 -17.46 -23.19 -31.46
CA GLY A 540 -17.17 -22.10 -30.53
C GLY A 540 -15.73 -22.16 -30.02
N ARG A 541 -15.51 -21.55 -28.86
CA ARG A 541 -14.18 -21.40 -28.23
C ARG A 541 -13.63 -22.75 -27.74
N LEU A 542 -12.73 -23.36 -28.52
CA LEU A 542 -12.15 -24.68 -28.21
C LEU A 542 -10.63 -24.67 -28.07
N THR A 543 -10.09 -25.71 -27.44
CA THR A 543 -8.66 -26.04 -27.53
C THR A 543 -8.49 -27.37 -28.26
N LEU A 544 -7.76 -27.37 -29.37
CA LEU A 544 -7.40 -28.59 -30.10
C LEU A 544 -5.99 -29.03 -29.70
N PHE A 545 -5.88 -30.23 -29.14
CA PHE A 545 -4.59 -30.89 -28.97
C PHE A 545 -4.31 -31.75 -30.20
N ALA A 546 -3.46 -31.27 -31.12
CA ALA A 546 -3.26 -31.86 -32.45
C ALA A 546 -2.07 -32.84 -32.46
N PRO A 547 -2.28 -34.16 -32.63
CA PRO A 547 -1.19 -35.12 -32.82
C PRO A 547 -0.59 -35.00 -34.23
N THR A 548 0.73 -35.13 -34.34
CA THR A 548 1.42 -35.15 -35.65
C THR A 548 1.29 -36.51 -36.35
N ASN A 549 1.71 -36.58 -37.62
CA ASN A 549 1.79 -37.84 -38.36
C ASN A 549 2.63 -38.89 -37.62
N GLU A 550 3.73 -38.48 -36.98
CA GLU A 550 4.59 -39.36 -36.18
C GLU A 550 3.85 -39.90 -34.95
N ALA A 551 3.02 -39.08 -34.31
CA ALA A 551 2.17 -39.51 -33.20
C ALA A 551 1.16 -40.59 -33.63
N PHE A 552 0.58 -40.47 -34.82
CA PHE A 552 -0.30 -41.50 -35.39
C PHE A 552 0.47 -42.74 -35.85
N ALA A 553 1.66 -42.57 -36.44
CA ALA A 553 2.52 -43.67 -36.86
C ALA A 553 3.03 -44.53 -35.69
N ALA A 554 3.13 -43.94 -34.50
CA ALA A 554 3.48 -44.65 -33.26
C ALA A 554 2.35 -45.56 -32.73
N LEU A 555 1.11 -45.43 -33.23
CA LEU A 555 0.03 -46.36 -32.89
C LEU A 555 0.24 -47.72 -33.57
N PRO A 556 -0.13 -48.84 -32.91
CA PRO A 556 -0.17 -50.14 -33.58
C PRO A 556 -1.05 -50.08 -34.84
N LYS A 557 -0.56 -50.62 -35.97
CA LYS A 557 -1.31 -50.59 -37.25
C LYS A 557 -2.72 -51.17 -37.15
N ALA A 558 -2.90 -52.20 -36.31
CA ALA A 558 -4.21 -52.79 -36.03
C ALA A 558 -5.18 -51.77 -35.41
N GLU A 559 -4.70 -50.93 -34.49
CA GLU A 559 -5.51 -49.91 -33.83
C GLU A 559 -5.89 -48.77 -34.78
N LEU A 560 -4.94 -48.32 -35.61
CA LEU A 560 -5.22 -47.28 -36.61
C LEU A 560 -6.25 -47.77 -37.64
N ASN A 561 -6.13 -49.01 -38.10
CA ASN A 561 -7.10 -49.61 -39.03
C ASN A 561 -8.49 -49.77 -38.39
N ARG A 562 -8.54 -50.16 -37.10
CA ARG A 562 -9.77 -50.25 -36.32
C ARG A 562 -10.49 -48.90 -36.23
N LEU A 563 -9.74 -47.84 -35.91
CA LEU A 563 -10.26 -46.47 -35.86
C LEU A 563 -10.78 -46.02 -37.23
N LYS A 564 -10.04 -46.25 -38.32
CA LYS A 564 -10.50 -45.93 -39.68
C LYS A 564 -11.75 -46.72 -40.09
N GLY A 565 -11.90 -47.95 -39.60
CA GLY A 565 -13.07 -48.80 -39.87
C GLY A 565 -14.31 -48.50 -39.03
N ASN A 566 -14.20 -47.70 -37.96
CA ASN A 566 -15.31 -47.38 -37.06
C ASN A 566 -15.50 -45.87 -36.87
N PRO A 567 -16.37 -45.22 -37.67
CA PRO A 567 -16.59 -43.78 -37.62
C PRO A 567 -16.98 -43.25 -36.23
N LYS A 568 -17.75 -44.01 -35.44
CA LYS A 568 -18.17 -43.58 -34.10
C LYS A 568 -17.00 -43.55 -33.11
N GLU A 569 -16.12 -44.53 -33.16
CA GLU A 569 -14.93 -44.56 -32.31
C GLU A 569 -13.91 -43.51 -32.72
N LEU A 570 -13.76 -43.28 -34.04
CA LEU A 570 -12.92 -42.21 -34.55
C LEU A 570 -13.44 -40.83 -34.11
N GLU A 571 -14.75 -40.60 -34.22
CA GLU A 571 -15.37 -39.37 -33.76
C GLU A 571 -15.17 -39.17 -32.26
N ALA A 572 -15.35 -40.22 -31.45
CA ALA A 572 -15.12 -40.19 -30.01
C ALA A 572 -13.66 -39.85 -29.66
N LEU A 573 -12.70 -40.46 -30.35
CA LEU A 573 -11.27 -40.19 -30.20
C LEU A 573 -10.93 -38.73 -30.53
N LEU A 574 -11.41 -38.21 -31.66
CA LEU A 574 -11.13 -36.84 -32.10
C LEU A 574 -11.81 -35.82 -31.17
N ASN A 575 -13.04 -36.08 -30.72
CA ASN A 575 -13.71 -35.26 -29.71
C ASN A 575 -12.98 -35.26 -28.35
N PHE A 576 -12.17 -36.29 -28.05
CA PHE A 576 -11.32 -36.32 -26.85
C PHE A 576 -10.09 -35.41 -26.97
N HIS A 577 -9.69 -35.04 -28.19
CA HIS A 577 -8.62 -34.07 -28.43
C HIS A 577 -9.10 -32.61 -28.45
N LEU A 578 -10.42 -32.40 -28.35
CA LEU A 578 -11.04 -31.08 -28.35
C LEU A 578 -11.55 -30.75 -26.94
N ALA A 579 -10.96 -29.76 -26.28
CA ALA A 579 -11.47 -29.21 -25.03
C ALA A 579 -12.53 -28.14 -25.27
N SER A 580 -13.54 -28.06 -24.40
CA SER A 580 -14.71 -27.18 -24.51
C SER A 580 -14.44 -25.70 -24.16
N GLU A 581 -13.19 -25.34 -23.88
CA GLU A 581 -12.76 -23.99 -23.55
C GLU A 581 -11.39 -23.71 -24.19
N VAL A 582 -11.04 -22.43 -24.34
CA VAL A 582 -9.73 -22.01 -24.84
C VAL A 582 -8.75 -21.94 -23.66
N LEU A 583 -7.72 -22.76 -23.71
CA LEU A 583 -6.60 -22.74 -22.80
C LEU A 583 -5.34 -22.40 -23.58
N VAL A 584 -4.76 -21.24 -23.32
CA VAL A 584 -3.41 -20.89 -23.80
C VAL A 584 -2.37 -21.29 -22.74
N SER A 585 -1.11 -21.40 -23.15
CA SER A 585 0.00 -21.86 -22.31
C SER A 585 0.15 -21.01 -21.04
N GLY A 586 -0.03 -19.69 -21.14
CA GLY A 586 0.03 -18.79 -19.99
C GLY A 586 -1.13 -18.93 -19.01
N GLY A 587 -2.22 -19.61 -19.39
CA GLY A 587 -3.31 -19.98 -18.49
C GLY A 587 -3.02 -21.22 -17.63
N ILE A 588 -1.96 -21.97 -17.95
CA ILE A 588 -1.58 -23.20 -17.24
C ILE A 588 -0.89 -22.83 -15.94
N VAL A 589 -1.47 -23.26 -14.82
CA VAL A 589 -0.87 -23.03 -13.51
C VAL A 589 0.21 -24.08 -13.25
N GLY A 590 1.47 -23.64 -13.18
CA GLY A 590 2.61 -24.49 -12.81
C GLY A 590 2.50 -25.05 -11.39
N GLY A 591 3.01 -26.26 -11.19
CA GLY A 591 2.97 -26.95 -9.89
C GLY A 591 1.60 -27.52 -9.49
N ALA A 592 0.59 -27.43 -10.38
CA ALA A 592 -0.74 -27.98 -10.19
C ALA A 592 -1.16 -28.82 -11.41
N LYS A 593 -2.12 -29.74 -11.20
CA LYS A 593 -2.82 -30.43 -12.28
C LYS A 593 -3.99 -29.57 -12.75
N ASN A 594 -3.90 -29.09 -13.99
CA ASN A 594 -4.97 -28.37 -14.66
C ASN A 594 -5.88 -29.40 -15.33
N VAL A 595 -7.19 -29.21 -15.28
CA VAL A 595 -8.15 -30.19 -15.79
C VAL A 595 -9.09 -29.52 -16.77
N LEU A 596 -9.18 -30.05 -17.98
CA LEU A 596 -10.12 -29.57 -19.01
C LEU A 596 -11.13 -30.64 -19.36
N ARG A 597 -12.38 -30.22 -19.62
CA ARG A 597 -13.42 -31.09 -20.17
C ARG A 597 -13.30 -31.15 -21.69
N THR A 598 -13.36 -32.36 -22.25
CA THR A 598 -13.37 -32.58 -23.70
C THR A 598 -14.78 -32.61 -24.26
N LEU A 599 -14.91 -32.46 -25.59
CA LEU A 599 -16.19 -32.63 -26.29
C LEU A 599 -16.69 -34.08 -26.25
N HIS A 600 -15.80 -35.04 -26.00
CA HIS A 600 -16.18 -36.42 -25.69
C HIS A 600 -16.80 -36.56 -24.28
N GLY A 601 -16.65 -35.55 -23.41
CA GLY A 601 -17.13 -35.52 -22.03
C GLY A 601 -16.11 -36.01 -21.00
N GLY A 602 -14.99 -36.58 -21.45
CA GLY A 602 -13.87 -36.98 -20.61
C GLY A 602 -13.01 -35.78 -20.15
N LEU A 603 -12.03 -36.05 -19.30
CA LEU A 603 -11.14 -35.02 -18.75
C LEU A 603 -9.72 -35.18 -19.31
N LEU A 604 -9.06 -34.06 -19.60
CA LEU A 604 -7.63 -33.98 -19.86
C LEU A 604 -6.94 -33.44 -18.61
N GLU A 605 -5.89 -34.12 -18.16
CA GLU A 605 -4.97 -33.64 -17.14
C GLU A 605 -3.78 -32.94 -17.82
N ILE A 606 -3.52 -31.71 -17.45
CA ILE A 606 -2.45 -30.88 -17.99
C ILE A 606 -1.52 -30.47 -16.85
N GLU A 607 -0.25 -30.79 -16.98
CA GLU A 607 0.75 -30.54 -15.94
C GLU A 607 2.05 -30.02 -16.55
N SER A 608 2.74 -29.16 -15.80
CA SER A 608 4.10 -28.75 -16.12
C SER A 608 5.08 -29.76 -15.55
N SER A 609 5.92 -30.32 -16.41
CA SER A 609 7.03 -31.19 -16.05
C SER A 609 8.16 -30.39 -15.38
N LYS A 610 9.07 -31.10 -14.70
CA LYS A 610 10.24 -30.51 -14.02
C LYS A 610 11.18 -29.77 -14.96
N ASP A 611 11.20 -30.16 -16.23
CA ASP A 611 11.97 -29.52 -17.30
C ASP A 611 11.26 -28.31 -17.94
N GLY A 612 10.11 -27.91 -17.40
CA GLY A 612 9.30 -26.81 -17.92
C GLY A 612 8.40 -27.17 -19.10
N SER A 613 8.47 -28.41 -19.62
CA SER A 613 7.59 -28.84 -20.70
C SER A 613 6.15 -29.06 -20.21
N VAL A 614 5.17 -28.73 -21.05
CA VAL A 614 3.76 -29.00 -20.76
C VAL A 614 3.42 -30.42 -21.21
N LEU A 615 2.78 -31.19 -20.33
CA LEU A 615 2.28 -32.53 -20.61
C LEU A 615 0.75 -32.53 -20.55
N VAL A 616 0.11 -33.25 -21.47
CA VAL A 616 -1.34 -33.45 -21.54
C VAL A 616 -1.60 -34.96 -21.53
N ASN A 617 -2.20 -35.49 -20.46
CA ASN A 617 -2.33 -36.92 -20.21
C ASN A 617 -1.00 -37.68 -20.39
N GLY A 618 0.11 -37.07 -19.95
CA GLY A 618 1.46 -37.60 -20.09
C GLY A 618 2.07 -37.53 -21.50
N LYS A 619 1.39 -36.90 -22.47
CA LYS A 619 1.94 -36.61 -23.81
C LYS A 619 2.54 -35.22 -23.84
N LYS A 620 3.74 -35.08 -24.41
CA LYS A 620 4.43 -33.79 -24.47
C LYS A 620 3.77 -32.86 -25.47
N VAL A 621 3.53 -31.61 -25.06
CA VAL A 621 3.22 -30.50 -25.96
C VAL A 621 4.52 -30.06 -26.61
N VAL A 622 4.60 -30.23 -27.93
CA VAL A 622 5.78 -29.90 -28.75
C VAL A 622 5.81 -28.41 -29.05
N GLU A 623 4.65 -27.85 -29.35
CA GLU A 623 4.45 -26.45 -29.74
C GLU A 623 3.08 -26.01 -29.20
N SER A 624 2.98 -24.80 -28.68
CA SER A 624 1.79 -24.29 -28.01
C SER A 624 1.36 -22.93 -28.53
N ASP A 625 0.11 -22.57 -28.31
CA ASP A 625 -0.48 -21.26 -28.63
C ASP A 625 -0.54 -20.94 -30.13
N LEU A 626 -0.76 -21.96 -30.96
CA LEU A 626 -1.12 -21.76 -32.36
C LEU A 626 -2.58 -21.27 -32.41
N MET A 627 -2.76 -19.96 -32.43
CA MET A 627 -4.08 -19.33 -32.35
C MET A 627 -4.87 -19.53 -33.65
N ALA A 628 -6.15 -19.87 -33.49
CA ALA A 628 -7.14 -19.99 -34.55
C ALA A 628 -8.35 -19.08 -34.25
N THR A 629 -9.12 -18.74 -35.28
CA THR A 629 -10.33 -17.90 -35.16
C THR A 629 -11.34 -18.44 -34.13
N SER A 630 -11.42 -19.77 -33.99
CA SER A 630 -12.29 -20.46 -33.02
C SER A 630 -11.57 -20.97 -31.76
N GLY A 631 -10.26 -20.72 -31.57
CA GLY A 631 -9.59 -21.06 -30.32
C GLY A 631 -8.08 -21.22 -30.42
N ALA A 632 -7.51 -22.25 -29.80
CA ALA A 632 -6.06 -22.49 -29.79
C ALA A 632 -5.71 -23.95 -30.12
N ILE A 633 -4.59 -24.16 -30.81
CA ILE A 633 -4.02 -25.47 -31.10
C ILE A 633 -2.75 -25.65 -30.26
N HIS A 634 -2.61 -26.83 -29.64
CA HIS A 634 -1.37 -27.31 -29.03
C HIS A 634 -0.94 -28.58 -29.74
N ILE A 635 0.27 -28.59 -30.31
CA ILE A 635 0.82 -29.77 -30.98
C ILE A 635 1.29 -30.76 -29.92
N ILE A 636 0.85 -32.00 -30.01
CA ILE A 636 1.23 -33.06 -29.05
C ILE A 636 1.96 -34.22 -29.71
N SER A 637 2.88 -34.83 -28.97
CA SER A 637 3.75 -35.90 -29.46
C SER A 637 3.09 -37.29 -29.49
N GLY A 638 1.81 -37.41 -29.16
CA GLY A 638 1.12 -38.70 -29.04
C GLY A 638 -0.39 -38.57 -29.11
N VAL A 639 -1.06 -39.61 -29.62
CA VAL A 639 -2.53 -39.68 -29.66
C VAL A 639 -3.07 -39.96 -28.25
N MET A 640 -4.07 -39.18 -27.84
CA MET A 640 -4.77 -39.33 -26.56
C MET A 640 -5.97 -40.25 -26.71
N THR A 641 -6.06 -41.29 -25.91
CA THR A 641 -7.23 -42.18 -25.90
C THR A 641 -8.14 -41.89 -24.71
N PRO A 642 -9.47 -41.88 -24.91
CA PRO A 642 -10.40 -41.80 -23.79
C PRO A 642 -10.30 -43.08 -22.96
N THR A 643 -9.70 -43.01 -21.77
CA THR A 643 -9.68 -44.15 -20.83
C THR A 643 -10.81 -44.01 -19.81
N SER A 644 -11.44 -45.13 -19.44
CA SER A 644 -12.48 -45.16 -18.39
C SER A 644 -11.97 -44.75 -16.99
N ALA A 645 -10.65 -44.67 -16.80
CA ALA A 645 -10.03 -44.29 -15.53
C ALA A 645 -10.02 -42.77 -15.28
N THR A 646 -9.96 -41.96 -16.35
CA THR A 646 -9.90 -40.48 -16.25
C THR A 646 -11.20 -39.85 -15.73
N SER A 647 -12.35 -40.50 -15.90
CA SER A 647 -13.64 -40.03 -15.37
C SER A 647 -13.86 -40.31 -13.88
N ASN A 648 -13.15 -41.30 -13.31
CA ASN A 648 -13.37 -41.76 -11.93
C ASN A 648 -12.39 -41.19 -10.88
N LYS A 649 -11.31 -40.51 -11.29
CA LYS A 649 -10.32 -39.94 -10.36
C LYS A 649 -10.71 -38.57 -9.79
N PHE A 650 -11.49 -37.79 -10.53
CA PHE A 650 -12.02 -36.52 -10.06
C PHE A 650 -13.44 -36.73 -9.53
N GLY A 651 -13.52 -37.27 -8.31
CA GLY A 651 -14.76 -37.31 -7.55
C GLY A 651 -15.21 -35.88 -7.22
N LEU A 652 -15.93 -35.23 -8.15
CA LEU A 652 -16.95 -34.27 -7.75
C LEU A 652 -17.95 -35.09 -6.95
N SER A 653 -17.81 -35.05 -5.62
CA SER A 653 -18.82 -35.53 -4.70
C SER A 653 -20.15 -34.90 -5.12
N LYS A 654 -20.96 -35.64 -5.87
CA LYS A 654 -22.39 -35.40 -5.88
C LYS A 654 -22.81 -35.65 -4.44
N SER A 655 -23.04 -34.59 -3.68
CA SER A 655 -23.82 -34.66 -2.47
C SER A 655 -25.17 -35.21 -2.88
N SER A 656 -25.31 -36.52 -2.80
CA SER A 656 -26.57 -37.21 -2.92
C SER A 656 -27.39 -36.73 -1.73
N ILE A 657 -28.34 -35.84 -1.98
CA ILE A 657 -29.44 -35.63 -1.04
C ILE A 657 -30.31 -36.89 -1.17
N THR A 658 -29.89 -37.95 -0.48
CA THR A 658 -30.77 -39.07 -0.16
C THR A 658 -31.76 -38.59 0.88
N SER A 659 -33.02 -38.48 0.49
CA SER A 659 -34.18 -38.38 1.38
C SER A 659 -34.30 -39.68 2.19
N GLY A 660 -33.50 -39.81 3.24
CA GLY A 660 -33.53 -40.91 4.19
C GLY A 660 -34.27 -40.50 5.47
N SER A 661 -35.59 -40.70 5.49
CA SER A 661 -36.40 -40.70 6.72
C SER A 661 -35.82 -41.72 7.72
N THR A 662 -35.32 -41.24 8.85
CA THR A 662 -35.05 -42.10 10.01
C THR A 662 -35.80 -41.55 11.21
N ARG A 663 -36.92 -42.23 11.52
CA ARG A 663 -37.66 -42.08 12.77
C ARG A 663 -36.81 -42.60 13.93
N VAL A 664 -36.58 -41.75 14.92
CA VAL A 664 -36.30 -42.13 16.31
C VAL A 664 -37.30 -41.28 17.11
N GLY A 665 -38.39 -41.81 17.65
CA GLY A 665 -38.39 -42.80 18.73
C GLY A 665 -38.43 -42.05 20.06
N GLY A 666 -39.61 -41.58 20.49
CA GLY A 666 -39.75 -40.86 21.75
C GLY A 666 -41.21 -40.62 22.13
N ARG A 667 -41.76 -41.53 22.94
CA ARG A 667 -43.10 -41.48 23.52
C ARG A 667 -43.23 -40.29 24.48
N THR A 668 -44.38 -39.62 24.39
CA THR A 668 -44.87 -38.51 25.21
C THR A 668 -44.86 -38.81 26.72
N LYS A 669 -44.45 -37.83 27.54
CA LYS A 669 -45.07 -37.60 28.86
C LYS A 669 -45.07 -36.11 29.19
N ILE A 670 -46.29 -35.61 29.40
CA ILE A 670 -46.65 -34.26 29.81
C ILE A 670 -46.42 -34.12 31.32
N ILE A 671 -45.77 -33.05 31.78
CA ILE A 671 -46.00 -32.45 33.11
C ILE A 671 -45.98 -30.92 32.96
N ASP A 672 -46.96 -30.34 33.67
CA ASP A 672 -47.49 -28.99 33.71
C ASP A 672 -46.67 -28.02 34.58
N GLY A 673 -46.89 -26.71 34.40
CA GLY A 673 -46.75 -25.70 35.45
C GLY A 673 -45.45 -24.89 35.57
N GLY A 674 -45.50 -23.64 35.13
CA GLY A 674 -45.24 -22.48 36.00
C GLY A 674 -43.80 -22.05 36.35
N SER A 675 -43.55 -20.76 36.06
CA SER A 675 -42.69 -19.80 36.77
C SER A 675 -41.26 -19.51 36.26
N THR A 676 -41.08 -18.20 36.10
CA THR A 676 -39.91 -17.34 35.86
C THR A 676 -38.63 -17.66 36.64
N LEU A 677 -37.45 -17.57 35.99
CA LEU A 677 -36.39 -16.62 36.36
C LEU A 677 -35.23 -16.56 35.34
N SER A 678 -35.00 -15.35 34.85
CA SER A 678 -33.73 -14.64 34.60
C SER A 678 -32.37 -15.37 34.58
N LYS A 679 -31.58 -14.97 33.57
CA LYS A 679 -30.14 -14.67 33.56
C LYS A 679 -29.13 -15.72 33.06
N THR A 680 -28.59 -15.37 31.89
CA THR A 680 -27.15 -15.23 31.55
C THR A 680 -26.27 -16.48 31.47
N GLY A 681 -25.82 -16.75 30.24
CA GLY A 681 -24.71 -17.66 29.95
C GLY A 681 -24.45 -17.76 28.45
N THR A 682 -24.10 -16.64 27.80
CA THR A 682 -23.66 -16.65 26.39
C THR A 682 -22.31 -17.36 26.31
N MET A 683 -22.34 -18.62 25.90
CA MET A 683 -21.17 -19.35 25.43
C MET A 683 -20.80 -18.77 24.06
N VAL A 684 -19.61 -18.16 23.98
CA VAL A 684 -19.04 -17.62 22.75
C VAL A 684 -18.69 -18.80 21.85
N SER A 685 -19.53 -19.07 20.85
CA SER A 685 -19.15 -19.96 19.74
C SER A 685 -18.41 -19.14 18.70
N ARG A 686 -17.15 -19.51 18.49
CA ARG A 686 -16.21 -18.90 17.54
C ARG A 686 -16.61 -19.36 16.13
N THR A 687 -17.29 -18.52 15.37
CA THR A 687 -17.55 -18.78 13.96
C THR A 687 -16.36 -18.31 13.14
N THR A 688 -15.56 -19.26 12.65
CA THR A 688 -14.58 -19.05 11.59
C THR A 688 -15.32 -18.87 10.27
N VAL A 689 -15.18 -17.70 9.64
CA VAL A 689 -15.59 -17.49 8.25
C VAL A 689 -14.46 -18.00 7.37
N VAL A 690 -14.75 -18.96 6.51
CA VAL A 690 -13.88 -19.37 5.41
C VAL A 690 -14.41 -18.64 4.18
N ASP A 691 -13.68 -17.62 3.74
CA ASP A 691 -13.92 -16.99 2.44
C ASP A 691 -13.37 -17.89 1.33
N GLY A 692 -14.25 -18.22 0.38
CA GLY A 692 -13.87 -18.75 -0.91
C GLY A 692 -13.53 -17.61 -1.85
N ASP A 693 -12.40 -16.94 -1.60
CA ASP A 693 -11.53 -16.34 -2.62
C ASP A 693 -10.25 -15.87 -1.92
N GLY A 694 -9.11 -16.40 -2.38
CA GLY A 694 -7.80 -16.16 -1.77
C GLY A 694 -7.22 -14.83 -2.21
N GLY A 695 -7.13 -13.89 -1.28
CA GLY A 695 -6.31 -12.69 -1.36
C GLY A 695 -6.20 -12.06 0.02
N ILE A 696 -5.12 -12.34 0.73
CA ILE A 696 -4.80 -11.70 2.01
C ILE A 696 -4.41 -10.25 1.69
N SER A 697 -5.22 -9.30 2.14
CA SER A 697 -4.82 -7.92 2.38
C SER A 697 -4.74 -7.75 3.90
N GLU A 698 -3.54 -7.79 4.44
CA GLU A 698 -3.25 -7.14 5.72
C GLU A 698 -3.22 -5.62 5.49
N ASP A 699 -3.60 -4.88 6.52
CA ASP A 699 -3.75 -3.43 6.60
C ASP A 699 -5.07 -2.85 6.07
N THR A 700 -5.96 -2.47 7.00
CA THR A 700 -6.40 -1.08 7.17
C THR A 700 -7.14 -0.92 8.52
N PHE A 701 -6.46 -0.21 9.43
CA PHE A 701 -6.94 0.62 10.53
C PHE A 701 -7.83 0.04 11.65
N SER A 702 -7.17 -0.26 12.77
CA SER A 702 -7.64 0.16 14.09
C SER A 702 -7.22 1.61 14.35
N GLN A 703 -8.17 2.55 14.42
CA GLN A 703 -8.32 3.50 15.53
C GLN A 703 -9.44 4.51 15.20
N LEU A 704 -10.57 4.36 15.89
CA LEU A 704 -11.39 5.48 16.33
C LEU A 704 -11.80 5.21 17.78
N GLN A 705 -11.55 6.23 18.59
CA GLN A 705 -11.52 6.23 20.05
C GLN A 705 -12.89 6.17 20.72
N SER A 706 -12.82 5.85 22.00
CA SER A 706 -13.73 6.19 23.09
C SER A 706 -14.78 7.28 22.82
N GLY A 707 -16.04 6.95 23.17
CA GLY A 707 -17.00 7.90 23.72
C GLY A 707 -18.26 8.16 22.89
N GLY A 708 -19.34 7.41 23.20
CA GLY A 708 -20.72 7.89 23.02
C GLY A 708 -21.49 7.36 21.80
N THR A 709 -22.42 6.43 22.06
CA THR A 709 -23.48 5.90 21.17
C THR A 709 -23.10 4.72 20.27
N ARG A 710 -23.53 3.52 20.67
CA ARG A 710 -23.37 2.25 19.91
C ARG A 710 -24.39 2.17 18.77
N VAL A 711 -23.92 2.13 17.52
CA VAL A 711 -24.71 1.63 16.38
C VAL A 711 -24.43 0.13 16.22
N SER A 712 -25.42 -0.72 16.48
CA SER A 712 -25.30 -2.16 16.28
C SER A 712 -25.88 -2.58 14.93
N LYS A 713 -24.98 -3.01 14.02
CA LYS A 713 -25.18 -4.05 13.00
C LYS A 713 -26.12 -3.73 11.82
N VAL A 714 -25.54 -3.56 10.62
CA VAL A 714 -26.24 -3.68 9.34
C VAL A 714 -26.15 -5.15 8.90
N ASN A 715 -27.30 -5.84 8.77
CA ASN A 715 -27.35 -7.22 8.30
C ASN A 715 -27.79 -7.28 6.82
N LYS A 716 -26.96 -7.95 6.00
CA LYS A 716 -27.30 -8.67 4.76
C LYS A 716 -27.83 -7.82 3.58
N VAL A 717 -26.98 -7.58 2.59
CA VAL A 717 -27.39 -7.27 1.21
C VAL A 717 -27.48 -8.59 0.44
N VAL A 718 -28.69 -8.98 0.03
CA VAL A 718 -28.88 -10.04 -0.97
C VAL A 718 -28.97 -9.33 -2.32
N LYS A 719 -28.04 -9.58 -3.25
CA LYS A 719 -28.18 -9.17 -4.66
C LYS A 719 -28.90 -10.29 -5.42
N PRO A 720 -30.11 -10.07 -5.96
CA PRO A 720 -30.55 -10.76 -7.15
C PRO A 720 -30.39 -9.85 -8.39
N SER A 721 -30.10 -10.50 -9.50
CA SER A 721 -29.99 -9.95 -10.84
C SER A 721 -31.17 -9.06 -11.23
N SER A 722 -30.85 -7.94 -11.88
CA SER A 722 -31.73 -7.14 -12.73
C SER A 722 -33.13 -6.82 -12.17
N HIS A 723 -33.20 -5.89 -11.21
CA HIS A 723 -34.16 -4.77 -11.12
C HIS A 723 -33.80 -3.93 -9.88
N LYS A 724 -33.63 -2.61 -10.04
CA LYS A 724 -33.11 -1.66 -9.02
C LYS A 724 -34.13 -1.39 -7.92
N LYS A 725 -34.41 -2.38 -7.06
CA LYS A 725 -35.23 -2.24 -5.85
C LYS A 725 -34.66 -3.10 -4.74
N THR A 726 -34.37 -2.51 -3.59
CA THR A 726 -33.81 -3.22 -2.42
C THR A 726 -34.46 -2.70 -1.14
N THR A 727 -34.79 -3.61 -0.21
CA THR A 727 -35.45 -3.25 1.04
C THR A 727 -34.46 -3.31 2.21
N VAL A 728 -34.34 -2.23 2.98
CA VAL A 728 -33.44 -2.09 4.13
C VAL A 728 -34.26 -1.94 5.40
N LYS A 729 -33.91 -2.68 6.46
CA LYS A 729 -34.55 -2.55 7.79
C LYS A 729 -33.63 -1.77 8.73
N LYS A 730 -34.12 -0.67 9.29
CA LYS A 730 -33.43 0.12 10.33
C LYS A 730 -34.10 -0.16 11.67
N THR A 731 -33.33 -0.68 12.62
CA THR A 731 -33.77 -0.84 14.01
C THR A 731 -33.33 0.37 14.81
N ILE A 732 -34.29 1.10 15.37
CA ILE A 732 -34.08 2.28 16.20
C ILE A 732 -34.30 1.86 17.65
N THR A 733 -33.31 2.12 18.50
CA THR A 733 -33.43 1.90 19.94
C THR A 733 -33.68 3.25 20.60
N ASN A 734 -34.83 3.41 21.24
CA ASN A 734 -35.21 4.62 21.96
C ASN A 734 -34.43 4.71 23.29
N ALA A 735 -34.38 5.91 23.88
CA ALA A 735 -33.65 6.16 25.13
C ALA A 735 -34.17 5.33 26.34
N ASP A 736 -35.42 4.85 26.27
CA ASP A 736 -36.04 3.95 27.25
C ASP A 736 -35.69 2.47 27.04
N GLY A 737 -34.85 2.15 26.04
CA GLY A 737 -34.43 0.80 25.70
C GLY A 737 -35.41 0.03 24.81
N THR A 738 -36.53 0.64 24.38
CA THR A 738 -37.45 0.02 23.43
C THR A 738 -36.90 0.05 22.00
N THR A 739 -37.04 -1.03 21.25
CA THR A 739 -36.58 -1.12 19.86
C THR A 739 -37.75 -1.13 18.88
N SER A 740 -37.75 -0.21 17.91
CA SER A 740 -38.67 -0.23 16.77
C SER A 740 -37.91 -0.57 15.48
N THR A 741 -38.52 -1.34 14.57
CA THR A 741 -37.91 -1.67 13.27
C THR A 741 -38.72 -1.04 12.15
N GLN A 742 -38.09 -0.14 11.40
CA GLN A 742 -38.67 0.49 10.21
C GLN A 742 -38.09 -0.14 8.94
N THR A 743 -38.93 -0.35 7.94
CA THR A 743 -38.54 -0.97 6.66
C THR A 743 -38.61 0.07 5.56
N PHE A 744 -37.49 0.31 4.88
CA PHE A 744 -37.33 1.28 3.79
C PHE A 744 -37.14 0.54 2.48
N THR A 745 -37.78 1.02 1.42
CA THR A 745 -37.57 0.48 0.07
C THR A 745 -36.78 1.49 -0.74
N LEU A 746 -35.62 1.08 -1.25
CA LEU A 746 -34.68 1.89 -2.01
C LEU A 746 -34.80 1.53 -3.49
N GLU A 747 -34.86 2.54 -4.35
CA GLU A 747 -34.96 2.41 -5.80
C GLU A 747 -33.99 3.38 -6.49
N GLY A 748 -33.51 3.01 -7.69
CA GLY A 748 -32.62 3.84 -8.51
C GLY A 748 -31.14 3.48 -8.46
N ASP A 749 -30.30 4.34 -9.02
CA ASP A 749 -28.88 4.06 -9.34
C ASP A 749 -27.94 4.34 -8.15
N ASP A 750 -28.37 5.21 -7.24
CA ASP A 750 -27.64 5.61 -6.02
C ASP A 750 -28.22 4.91 -4.78
N ILE A 751 -28.20 3.57 -4.75
CA ILE A 751 -28.63 2.82 -3.55
C ILE A 751 -27.65 3.07 -2.39
N GLU A 752 -26.37 3.25 -2.69
CA GLU A 752 -25.31 3.41 -1.68
C GLU A 752 -25.37 4.78 -0.97
N GLY A 753 -25.64 5.87 -1.69
CA GLY A 753 -25.89 7.18 -1.11
C GLY A 753 -27.21 7.26 -0.34
N GLN A 754 -28.23 6.49 -0.74
CA GLN A 754 -29.47 6.35 0.03
C GLN A 754 -29.24 5.59 1.35
N ILE A 755 -28.42 4.53 1.35
CA ILE A 755 -28.03 3.80 2.57
C ILE A 755 -27.22 4.69 3.51
N ARG A 756 -26.28 5.50 2.99
CA ARG A 756 -25.48 6.44 3.82
C ARG A 756 -26.37 7.46 4.52
N ARG A 757 -27.39 8.01 3.84
CA ARG A 757 -28.37 8.93 4.44
C ARG A 757 -29.20 8.29 5.55
N LEU A 758 -29.60 7.02 5.37
CA LEU A 758 -30.30 6.26 6.41
C LEU A 758 -29.44 5.93 7.63
N SER A 759 -28.12 5.98 7.51
CA SER A 759 -27.14 5.62 8.56
C SER A 759 -26.75 6.80 9.47
N GLN A 760 -27.12 8.03 9.10
CA GLN A 760 -26.86 9.20 9.93
C GLN A 760 -27.84 9.27 11.12
N PRO A 761 -27.40 9.78 12.30
CA PRO A 761 -28.27 9.98 13.45
C PRO A 761 -29.35 11.00 13.10
N SER A 762 -30.62 10.68 13.38
CA SER A 762 -31.72 11.63 13.26
C SER A 762 -31.47 12.79 14.24
N LYS A 763 -31.54 14.04 13.75
CA LYS A 763 -31.63 15.22 14.61
C LYS A 763 -32.92 15.20 15.42
#